data_AF-A0AAP7FTP6-F1
#
_entry.id   AF-A0AAP7FTP6-F1
#
_cell.length_a   1.000
_cell.length_b   1.000
_cell.length_c   1.000
_cell.angle_alpha   90.00
_cell.angle_beta   90.00
_cell.angle_gamma   90.00
#
_symmetry.space_group_name_H-M   'P 1'
#
loop_
_entity.id
_entity.type
_entity.pdbx_description
1 polymer ?
#
loop_
_entity_poly.entity_id
_entity_poly.type
_entity_poly.pdbx_seq_one_letter_code
_entity_poly.pdbx_strand_id
1 'polypeptide(L)'
;MITISNITNLNILNIISQLASDVTSDSITPSSAQLACEVNDYITTHELKNIDVINLQLKTTKTLYKKKFISILEYRKYQQYCKLTQLKDSIDQFTLYFSSNNKDSKSLELAILELKKSCQSDLILKLPYDYIKKIDNLLNIIDNAIQRSSSLNKTLLKHFNKLKNTLSKYIAYSSVIQKQEFVINIKPINESFEAQNINFISTNNKQYFKQNSLTLKNSHIKNLKICENIYGISGDLTFNLAYVNNHKDFDFLLTPNQPILIDIQINDSFNFYKKDSKKEHHVRSSRFVVVGFNSNNIDVNEDFEYSIYSYSKNTSSGVKEFKIKFHDPLKAFWSKHKPSYIDINKSLDDIFKDNFFFNSLFSLDANKSDKLRSRIPQVFISTVNRSFYDFFIDQLEQNKTYLKYFCNKKNGKVTYYVVDEVDSSLQNNISNSDENLKTKLSPYDISCIKKQSLIANKPNLYIKENDISPDVTINNKRKEERKTSNASAKPFSSIYKDNFQAVQYLQNSNNKNEEVSSSEFQILLTSKNTLPFMDSEISLSKLENDNSFLLGTIAIKNLLIYERKLSFSRSKYTTRELYKNLDRLHYKTDSESDVYEKIAFTKILNRTHDNSLTYRIKSYSNIAPEYPNYKTFDRFYINGKITIGENVNNDSKKAYKFFKNYKPEESSLSEFQESGEKGTSVIQNSKTSIFYAVEIAKEILPDKSSEKPIIYLPMKVNINSANNQFMPLRNDDIILIEVQSFESAEIIQLISNSAISTEKAQQQLLQRQLLGAKENCEMAYTQTSDGETFSLTQLNEACENSFLINNKKGIFLRYKSKGN
;
A
#
# COMPACT_ATOMS: atom_id res chain seq x y z
N MET A 1 -32.98 33.17 54.57
CA MET A 1 -32.64 32.83 53.18
C MET A 1 -31.30 33.47 52.86
N ILE A 2 -30.24 32.67 52.80
CA ILE A 2 -28.96 33.11 52.22
C ILE A 2 -29.15 32.87 50.72
N THR A 3 -28.90 33.88 49.90
CA THR A 3 -28.74 33.76 48.45
C THR A 3 -27.24 33.74 48.15
N ILE A 4 -26.80 33.16 47.03
CA ILE A 4 -25.38 33.15 46.59
C ILE A 4 -24.70 34.52 46.72
N SER A 5 -25.47 35.62 46.60
CA SER A 5 -25.04 37.02 46.79
C SER A 5 -24.47 37.36 48.17
N ASN A 6 -24.77 36.57 49.21
CA ASN A 6 -24.37 36.85 50.60
C ASN A 6 -23.15 36.02 51.05
N ILE A 7 -22.67 35.11 50.21
CA ILE A 7 -21.45 34.33 50.46
C ILE A 7 -20.26 35.15 49.94
N THR A 8 -19.27 35.40 50.80
CA THR A 8 -18.05 36.15 50.49
C THR A 8 -16.82 35.35 50.95
N ASN A 9 -15.64 35.68 50.42
CA ASN A 9 -14.39 35.09 50.88
C ASN A 9 -14.13 35.27 52.39
N LEU A 10 -14.74 36.28 53.03
CA LEU A 10 -14.60 36.57 54.46
C LEU A 10 -15.47 35.69 55.36
N ASN A 11 -16.66 35.27 54.89
CA ASN A 11 -17.62 34.53 55.73
C ASN A 11 -17.72 33.03 55.39
N ILE A 12 -17.19 32.59 54.25
CA ILE A 12 -17.32 31.20 53.78
C ILE A 12 -16.74 30.17 54.75
N LEU A 13 -15.64 30.48 55.44
CA LEU A 13 -15.03 29.59 56.43
C LEU A 13 -15.95 29.34 57.63
N ASN A 14 -16.62 30.39 58.11
CA ASN A 14 -17.56 30.31 59.22
C ASN A 14 -18.81 29.54 58.80
N ILE A 15 -19.33 29.79 57.59
CA ILE A 15 -20.50 29.09 57.04
C ILE A 15 -20.23 27.59 56.89
N ILE A 16 -19.07 27.19 56.36
CA ILE A 16 -18.70 25.77 56.18
C ILE A 16 -18.51 25.07 57.54
N SER A 17 -17.90 25.76 58.51
CA SER A 17 -17.68 25.21 59.86
C SER A 17 -19.00 25.02 60.60
N GLN A 18 -19.92 25.98 60.48
CA GLN A 18 -21.27 25.89 61.02
C GLN A 18 -22.06 24.74 60.36
N LEU A 19 -22.04 24.64 59.03
CA LEU A 19 -22.65 23.53 58.29
C LEU A 19 -22.08 22.16 58.70
N ALA A 20 -20.77 22.07 58.90
CA ALA A 20 -20.14 20.82 59.34
C ALA A 20 -20.59 20.41 60.75
N SER A 21 -20.73 21.38 61.67
CA SER A 21 -21.25 21.20 63.02
C SER A 21 -22.73 20.77 63.02
N ASP A 22 -23.57 21.45 62.26
CA ASP A 22 -25.02 21.20 62.17
C ASP A 22 -25.33 19.80 61.59
N VAL A 23 -24.47 19.29 60.71
CA VAL A 23 -24.60 17.96 60.12
C VAL A 23 -24.17 16.84 61.09
N THR A 24 -23.33 17.16 62.07
CA THR A 24 -22.90 16.23 63.13
C THR A 24 -23.85 16.15 64.34
N SER A 25 -24.66 17.17 64.60
CA SER A 25 -25.59 17.26 65.75
C SER A 25 -27.01 16.71 65.49
N ASP A 26 -27.23 15.99 64.38
CA ASP A 26 -28.54 15.49 63.90
C ASP A 26 -29.65 16.55 63.68
N SER A 27 -29.35 17.85 63.80
CA SER A 27 -30.24 18.98 63.51
C SER A 27 -30.27 19.34 62.02
N ILE A 28 -30.48 18.35 61.15
CA ILE A 28 -30.44 18.55 59.69
C ILE A 28 -31.81 18.99 59.17
N THR A 29 -31.85 20.15 58.53
CA THR A 29 -33.06 20.69 57.88
C THR A 29 -32.89 20.74 56.36
N PRO A 30 -33.99 20.76 55.57
CA PRO A 30 -33.93 21.01 54.12
C PRO A 30 -33.18 22.30 53.75
N SER A 31 -33.24 23.32 54.62
CA SER A 31 -32.46 24.56 54.48
C SER A 31 -30.94 24.37 54.57
N SER A 32 -30.47 23.42 55.39
CA SER A 32 -29.03 23.10 55.48
C SER A 32 -28.52 22.43 54.19
N ALA A 33 -29.37 21.64 53.52
CA ALA A 33 -29.03 21.02 52.24
C ALA A 33 -28.98 22.05 51.10
N GLN A 34 -29.94 22.97 51.05
CA GLN A 34 -29.94 24.08 50.09
C GLN A 34 -28.71 24.99 50.27
N LEU A 35 -28.40 25.35 51.52
CA LEU A 35 -27.21 26.15 51.83
C LEU A 35 -25.91 25.42 51.44
N ALA A 36 -25.83 24.10 51.66
CA ALA A 36 -24.68 23.32 51.22
C ALA A 36 -24.53 23.28 49.69
N CYS A 37 -25.62 23.21 48.93
CA CYS A 37 -25.59 23.31 47.46
C CYS A 37 -25.15 24.70 46.99
N GLU A 38 -25.64 25.77 47.60
CA GLU A 38 -25.24 27.15 47.28
C GLU A 38 -23.76 27.41 47.62
N VAL A 39 -23.27 26.89 48.75
CA VAL A 39 -21.85 26.93 49.11
C VAL A 39 -21.01 26.12 48.13
N ASN A 40 -21.48 24.94 47.70
CA ASN A 40 -20.80 24.14 46.69
C ASN A 40 -20.69 24.88 45.35
N ASP A 41 -21.79 25.50 44.89
CA ASP A 41 -21.80 26.29 43.67
C ASP A 41 -20.92 27.54 43.80
N TYR A 42 -20.92 28.23 44.93
CA TYR A 42 -20.01 29.35 45.21
C TYR A 42 -18.54 28.92 45.12
N ILE A 43 -18.15 27.83 45.79
CA ILE A 43 -16.77 27.29 45.78
C ILE A 43 -16.35 26.92 44.37
N THR A 44 -17.23 26.27 43.61
CA THR A 44 -16.93 25.87 42.22
C THR A 44 -16.82 27.06 41.26
N THR A 45 -17.63 28.09 41.45
CA THR A 45 -17.70 29.27 40.56
C THR A 45 -16.54 30.23 40.83
N HIS A 46 -16.16 30.42 42.10
CA HIS A 46 -15.09 31.34 42.51
C HIS A 46 -13.70 30.67 42.61
N GLU A 47 -13.59 29.39 42.23
CA GLU A 47 -12.35 28.59 42.23
C GLU A 47 -11.50 28.73 43.51
N LEU A 48 -12.14 28.57 44.69
CA LEU A 48 -11.44 28.60 45.97
C LEU A 48 -10.29 27.58 46.01
N LYS A 49 -9.12 28.00 46.50
CA LYS A 49 -7.88 27.20 46.50
C LYS A 49 -7.57 26.46 47.81
N ASN A 50 -8.25 26.79 48.91
CA ASN A 50 -7.95 26.18 50.21
C ASN A 50 -8.48 24.74 50.30
N ILE A 51 -7.58 23.77 50.28
CA ILE A 51 -7.90 22.32 50.20
C ILE A 51 -8.57 21.80 51.46
N ASP A 52 -8.19 22.29 52.63
CA ASP A 52 -8.76 21.83 53.91
C ASP A 52 -10.25 22.20 53.99
N VAL A 53 -10.59 23.40 53.52
CA VAL A 53 -11.95 23.92 53.44
C VAL A 53 -12.79 23.12 52.44
N ILE A 54 -12.23 22.83 51.27
CA ILE A 54 -12.88 22.02 50.23
C ILE A 54 -13.12 20.58 50.73
N ASN A 55 -12.15 19.99 51.42
CA ASN A 55 -12.26 18.64 51.97
C ASN A 55 -13.28 18.57 53.11
N LEU A 56 -13.33 19.59 53.97
CA LEU A 56 -14.34 19.71 55.03
C LEU A 56 -15.74 19.76 54.42
N GLN A 57 -15.96 20.64 53.44
CA GLN A 57 -17.24 20.76 52.75
C GLN A 57 -17.61 19.50 51.95
N LEU A 58 -16.64 18.75 51.42
CA LEU A 58 -16.89 17.46 50.77
C LEU A 58 -17.39 16.41 51.77
N LYS A 59 -16.84 16.38 53.00
CA LYS A 59 -17.33 15.51 54.08
C LYS A 59 -18.77 15.87 54.42
N THR A 60 -19.08 17.15 54.60
CA THR A 60 -20.43 17.66 54.87
C THR A 60 -21.41 17.26 53.76
N THR A 61 -21.06 17.50 52.50
CA THR A 61 -21.89 17.14 51.33
C THR A 61 -22.08 15.63 51.21
N LYS A 62 -21.05 14.82 51.53
CA LYS A 62 -21.14 13.34 51.53
C LYS A 62 -22.11 12.84 52.60
N THR A 63 -22.11 13.44 53.79
CA THR A 63 -23.02 13.07 54.88
C THR A 63 -24.46 13.44 54.53
N LEU A 64 -24.70 14.63 53.96
CA LEU A 64 -26.01 15.06 53.48
C LEU A 64 -26.54 14.17 52.33
N TYR A 65 -25.67 13.75 51.41
CA TYR A 65 -26.01 12.75 50.39
C TYR A 65 -26.38 11.40 50.99
N LYS A 66 -25.57 10.87 51.93
CA LYS A 66 -25.86 9.59 52.61
C LYS A 66 -27.20 9.61 53.36
N LYS A 67 -27.57 10.77 53.92
CA LYS A 67 -28.86 11.01 54.58
C LYS A 67 -30.00 11.36 53.60
N LYS A 68 -29.78 11.28 52.27
CA LYS A 68 -30.72 11.53 51.17
C LYS A 68 -31.25 12.97 51.04
N PHE A 69 -30.56 13.96 51.61
CA PHE A 69 -30.95 15.38 51.52
C PHE A 69 -30.36 16.11 50.29
N ILE A 70 -29.31 15.57 49.68
CA ILE A 70 -28.68 16.10 48.46
C ILE A 70 -28.73 15.02 47.38
N SER A 71 -28.94 15.44 46.12
CA SER A 71 -28.98 14.51 45.00
C SER A 71 -27.61 13.87 44.73
N ILE A 72 -27.63 12.67 44.14
CA ILE A 72 -26.40 12.00 43.69
C ILE A 72 -25.63 12.84 42.65
N LEU A 73 -26.34 13.63 41.84
CA LEU A 73 -25.77 14.48 40.80
C LEU A 73 -24.97 15.63 41.40
N GLU A 74 -25.52 16.35 42.37
CA GLU A 74 -24.84 17.46 43.06
C GLU A 74 -23.62 16.97 43.84
N TYR A 75 -23.75 15.84 44.55
CA TYR A 75 -22.63 15.23 45.24
C TYR A 75 -21.51 14.84 44.26
N ARG A 76 -21.83 14.22 43.12
CA ARG A 76 -20.84 13.84 42.10
C ARG A 76 -20.19 15.06 41.45
N LYS A 77 -20.94 16.13 41.17
CA LYS A 77 -20.43 17.41 40.63
C LYS A 77 -19.37 17.99 41.58
N TYR A 78 -19.70 18.10 42.86
CA TYR A 78 -18.78 18.66 43.86
C TYR A 78 -17.58 17.74 44.16
N GLN A 79 -17.81 16.42 44.27
CA GLN A 79 -16.74 15.44 44.44
C GLN A 79 -15.73 15.49 43.28
N GLN A 80 -16.21 15.67 42.05
CA GLN A 80 -15.36 15.81 40.87
C GLN A 80 -14.53 17.10 40.91
N TYR A 81 -15.12 18.22 41.34
CA TYR A 81 -14.39 19.47 41.55
C TYR A 81 -13.28 19.28 42.59
N CYS A 82 -13.58 18.69 43.74
CA CYS A 82 -12.59 18.44 44.80
C CYS A 82 -11.39 17.62 44.30
N LYS A 83 -11.65 16.51 43.60
CA LYS A 83 -10.60 15.66 43.01
C LYS A 83 -9.75 16.41 41.99
N LEU A 84 -10.35 17.30 41.20
CA LEU A 84 -9.63 18.12 40.24
C LEU A 84 -8.72 19.15 40.92
N THR A 85 -9.23 19.82 41.96
CA THR A 85 -8.48 20.81 42.73
C THR A 85 -7.31 20.17 43.50
N GLN A 86 -7.52 19.00 44.09
CA GLN A 86 -6.44 18.20 44.70
C GLN A 86 -5.35 17.86 43.66
N LEU A 87 -5.71 17.40 42.46
CA LEU A 87 -4.74 17.10 41.41
C LEU A 87 -3.96 18.36 40.96
N LYS A 88 -4.63 19.51 40.85
CA LYS A 88 -3.98 20.80 40.53
C LYS A 88 -2.93 21.15 41.58
N ASP A 89 -3.29 21.06 42.86
CA ASP A 89 -2.36 21.33 43.95
C ASP A 89 -1.20 20.33 43.99
N SER A 90 -1.45 19.03 43.87
CA SER A 90 -0.38 18.02 43.80
C SER A 90 0.63 18.32 42.69
N ILE A 91 0.15 18.73 41.50
CA ILE A 91 1.04 19.14 40.39
C ILE A 91 1.89 20.34 40.79
N ASP A 92 1.30 21.36 41.41
CA ASP A 92 2.01 22.58 41.84
C ASP A 92 3.03 22.26 42.95
N GLN A 93 2.64 21.47 43.96
CA GLN A 93 3.52 21.02 45.06
C GLN A 93 4.70 20.18 44.55
N PHE A 94 4.45 19.18 43.69
CA PHE A 94 5.54 18.38 43.13
C PHE A 94 6.48 19.23 42.27
N THR A 95 5.94 20.17 41.49
CA THR A 95 6.75 21.07 40.66
C THR A 95 7.69 21.90 41.54
N LEU A 96 7.18 22.49 42.62
CA LEU A 96 7.98 23.25 43.59
C LEU A 96 9.02 22.36 44.29
N TYR A 97 8.59 21.21 44.81
CA TYR A 97 9.41 20.29 45.58
C TYR A 97 10.61 19.74 44.80
N PHE A 98 10.41 19.35 43.54
CA PHE A 98 11.51 18.82 42.72
C PHE A 98 12.35 19.94 42.07
N SER A 99 11.86 21.18 42.00
CA SER A 99 12.65 22.32 41.56
C SER A 99 13.72 22.73 42.59
N SER A 100 13.54 22.40 43.88
CA SER A 100 14.46 22.76 44.97
C SER A 100 15.62 21.75 45.18
N ASN A 101 16.05 21.03 44.14
CA ASN A 101 17.13 20.02 44.15
C ASN A 101 16.89 18.73 44.98
N ASN A 102 15.68 18.49 45.51
CA ASN A 102 15.38 17.28 46.28
C ASN A 102 15.27 16.03 45.39
N LYS A 103 15.90 14.92 45.82
CA LYS A 103 16.07 13.68 45.02
C LYS A 103 15.40 12.44 45.61
N ASP A 104 14.38 12.60 46.46
CA ASP A 104 13.77 11.45 47.14
C ASP A 104 13.03 10.51 46.16
N SER A 105 13.50 9.27 46.10
CA SER A 105 12.95 8.21 45.24
C SER A 105 11.49 7.86 45.58
N LYS A 106 11.07 7.95 46.85
CA LYS A 106 9.69 7.66 47.27
C LYS A 106 8.74 8.74 46.76
N SER A 107 9.12 10.00 46.91
CA SER A 107 8.36 11.14 46.40
C SER A 107 8.23 11.11 44.86
N LEU A 108 9.29 10.73 44.14
CA LEU A 108 9.24 10.54 42.67
C LEU A 108 8.26 9.41 42.28
N GLU A 109 8.28 8.30 43.01
CA GLU A 109 7.35 7.19 42.78
C GLU A 109 5.90 7.61 43.04
N LEU A 110 5.64 8.37 44.11
CA LEU A 110 4.33 8.92 44.42
C LEU A 110 3.81 9.84 43.31
N ALA A 111 4.63 10.77 42.81
CA ALA A 111 4.25 11.67 41.72
C ALA A 111 3.91 10.88 40.43
N ILE A 112 4.71 9.86 40.09
CA ILE A 112 4.44 8.98 38.93
C ILE A 112 3.13 8.21 39.12
N LEU A 113 2.89 7.66 40.31
CA LEU A 113 1.68 6.91 40.64
C LEU A 113 0.43 7.79 40.61
N GLU A 114 0.52 9.02 41.11
CA GLU A 114 -0.60 9.96 41.12
C GLU A 114 -1.01 10.38 39.72
N LEU A 115 -0.04 10.75 38.86
CA LEU A 115 -0.31 11.05 37.44
C LEU A 115 -0.86 9.83 36.69
N LYS A 116 -0.41 8.62 37.03
CA LYS A 116 -0.93 7.40 36.43
C LYS A 116 -2.37 7.12 36.86
N LYS A 117 -2.68 7.29 38.16
CA LYS A 117 -4.04 7.15 38.70
C LYS A 117 -4.99 8.21 38.13
N SER A 118 -4.52 9.44 37.90
CA SER A 118 -5.32 10.51 37.29
C SER A 118 -5.66 10.23 35.83
N CYS A 119 -4.78 9.54 35.09
CA CYS A 119 -5.10 9.00 33.76
C CYS A 119 -6.15 7.88 33.84
N GLN A 120 -5.99 6.92 34.76
CA GLN A 120 -6.92 5.78 34.89
C GLN A 120 -8.33 6.20 35.31
N SER A 121 -8.45 7.29 36.07
CA SER A 121 -9.74 7.85 36.52
C SER A 121 -10.30 8.94 35.61
N ASP A 122 -9.67 9.17 34.44
CA ASP A 122 -9.98 10.22 33.47
C ASP A 122 -10.02 11.65 34.06
N LEU A 123 -9.50 11.85 35.27
CA LEU A 123 -9.41 13.16 35.94
C LEU A 123 -8.49 14.10 35.16
N ILE A 124 -7.42 13.57 34.57
CA ILE A 124 -6.48 14.36 33.78
C ILE A 124 -7.14 15.05 32.59
N LEU A 125 -8.22 14.44 32.05
CA LEU A 125 -8.95 15.01 30.91
C LEU A 125 -9.78 16.24 31.29
N LYS A 126 -10.00 16.47 32.59
CA LYS A 126 -10.80 17.60 33.14
C LYS A 126 -9.93 18.81 33.47
N LEU A 127 -8.60 18.69 33.38
CA LEU A 127 -7.69 19.80 33.64
C LEU A 127 -7.79 20.88 32.54
N PRO A 128 -7.67 22.16 32.89
CA PRO A 128 -7.53 23.22 31.90
C PRO A 128 -6.18 23.11 31.18
N TYR A 129 -6.11 23.67 29.99
CA TYR A 129 -4.92 23.59 29.12
C TYR A 129 -3.62 24.09 29.80
N ASP A 130 -3.70 25.11 30.64
CA ASP A 130 -2.52 25.64 31.36
C ASP A 130 -1.93 24.61 32.33
N TYR A 131 -2.77 23.79 32.97
CA TYR A 131 -2.29 22.69 33.82
C TYR A 131 -1.77 21.51 33.00
N ILE A 132 -2.30 21.27 31.80
CA ILE A 132 -1.71 20.30 30.85
C ILE A 132 -0.28 20.72 30.49
N LYS A 133 -0.03 22.01 30.25
CA LYS A 133 1.33 22.54 30.04
C LYS A 133 2.23 22.38 31.28
N LYS A 134 1.70 22.61 32.49
CA LYS A 134 2.46 22.39 33.73
C LYS A 134 2.91 20.94 33.90
N ILE A 135 2.11 19.98 33.44
CA ILE A 135 2.50 18.55 33.44
C ILE A 135 3.76 18.31 32.58
N ASP A 136 3.94 19.00 31.45
CA ASP A 136 5.18 18.88 30.67
C ASP A 136 6.41 19.30 31.47
N ASN A 137 6.30 20.45 32.14
CA ASN A 137 7.38 20.98 32.99
C ASN A 137 7.69 20.01 34.13
N LEU A 138 6.66 19.51 34.81
CA LEU A 138 6.81 18.52 35.87
C LEU A 138 7.51 17.25 35.38
N LEU A 139 7.14 16.73 34.21
CA LEU A 139 7.78 15.53 33.63
C LEU A 139 9.25 15.77 33.28
N ASN A 140 9.60 16.96 32.76
CA ASN A 140 11.00 17.32 32.49
C ASN A 140 11.82 17.42 33.79
N ILE A 141 11.24 17.99 34.85
CA ILE A 141 11.87 18.06 36.18
C ILE A 141 12.08 16.65 36.74
N ILE A 142 11.06 15.78 36.67
CA ILE A 142 11.15 14.38 37.11
C ILE A 142 12.23 13.62 36.31
N ASP A 143 12.28 13.78 34.99
CA ASP A 143 13.30 13.13 34.14
C ASP A 143 14.72 13.54 34.54
N ASN A 144 14.94 14.85 34.73
CA ASN A 144 16.22 15.38 35.20
C ASN A 144 16.59 14.87 36.59
N ALA A 145 15.62 14.78 37.52
CA ALA A 145 15.83 14.25 38.85
C ALA A 145 16.22 12.76 38.82
N ILE A 146 15.59 11.96 37.95
CA ILE A 146 15.93 10.54 37.75
C ILE A 146 17.34 10.39 37.17
N GLN A 147 17.69 11.17 36.13
CA GLN A 147 19.00 11.10 35.46
C GLN A 147 20.16 11.51 36.38
N ARG A 148 19.92 12.44 37.33
CA ARG A 148 20.93 12.94 38.27
C ARG A 148 20.95 12.20 39.62
N SER A 149 20.16 11.14 39.77
CA SER A 149 20.15 10.29 40.95
C SER A 149 21.34 9.33 40.92
N SER A 150 22.08 9.24 42.03
CA SER A 150 23.19 8.29 42.20
C SER A 150 22.72 6.83 42.30
N SER A 151 21.46 6.61 42.67
CA SER A 151 20.81 5.30 42.71
C SER A 151 19.79 5.21 41.58
N LEU A 152 20.27 4.90 40.37
CA LEU A 152 19.43 4.79 39.18
C LEU A 152 18.56 3.52 39.28
N ASN A 153 17.42 3.62 39.95
CA ASN A 153 16.50 2.50 40.11
C ASN A 153 15.82 2.19 38.78
N LYS A 154 16.29 1.15 38.08
CA LYS A 154 15.74 0.68 36.79
C LYS A 154 14.22 0.49 36.82
N THR A 155 13.67 0.12 37.99
CA THR A 155 12.24 -0.04 38.21
C THR A 155 11.49 1.30 38.10
N LEU A 156 12.01 2.38 38.68
CA LEU A 156 11.41 3.72 38.61
C LEU A 156 11.41 4.24 37.16
N LEU A 157 12.52 4.09 36.45
CA LEU A 157 12.63 4.47 35.04
C LEU A 157 11.62 3.71 34.15
N LYS A 158 11.40 2.42 34.42
CA LYS A 158 10.37 1.62 33.73
C LYS A 158 8.96 2.15 33.99
N HIS A 159 8.64 2.50 35.24
CA HIS A 159 7.35 3.09 35.60
C HIS A 159 7.15 4.45 34.94
N PHE A 160 8.17 5.30 34.95
CA PHE A 160 8.15 6.62 34.32
C PHE A 160 7.95 6.53 32.80
N ASN A 161 8.66 5.63 32.13
CA ASN A 161 8.47 5.40 30.68
C ASN A 161 7.06 4.86 30.36
N LYS A 162 6.48 4.03 31.23
CA LYS A 162 5.08 3.58 31.10
C LYS A 162 4.09 4.73 31.28
N LEU A 163 4.36 5.65 32.21
CA LEU A 163 3.58 6.88 32.39
C LEU A 163 3.64 7.76 31.14
N LYS A 164 4.84 8.07 30.62
CA LYS A 164 5.02 8.87 29.39
C LYS A 164 4.18 8.30 28.22
N ASN A 165 4.21 6.98 28.01
CA ASN A 165 3.40 6.31 26.98
C ASN A 165 1.88 6.41 27.24
N THR A 166 1.45 6.43 28.50
CA THR A 166 0.03 6.58 28.86
C THR A 166 -0.42 8.02 28.62
N LEU A 167 0.39 9.00 29.04
CA LEU A 167 0.13 10.43 28.83
C LEU A 167 0.10 10.80 27.35
N SER A 168 0.93 10.18 26.51
CA SER A 168 0.90 10.37 25.06
C SER A 168 -0.51 10.10 24.49
N LYS A 169 -1.15 9.00 24.89
CA LYS A 169 -2.52 8.65 24.47
C LYS A 169 -3.60 9.57 25.02
N TYR A 170 -3.41 10.05 26.25
CA TYR A 170 -4.43 10.83 26.96
C TYR A 170 -4.41 12.30 26.58
N ILE A 171 -3.22 12.91 26.49
CA ILE A 171 -3.02 14.35 26.35
C ILE A 171 -2.01 14.74 25.25
N ALA A 172 -1.62 13.80 24.37
CA ALA A 172 -0.61 14.03 23.33
C ALA A 172 0.75 14.50 23.89
N TYR A 173 1.15 13.97 25.05
CA TYR A 173 2.45 14.28 25.65
C TYR A 173 3.61 13.85 24.75
N SER A 174 4.50 14.80 24.43
CA SER A 174 5.79 14.57 23.77
C SER A 174 6.87 15.39 24.46
N SER A 175 8.03 14.78 24.71
CA SER A 175 9.18 15.44 25.34
C SER A 175 10.02 16.27 24.36
N VAL A 176 9.77 16.16 23.05
CA VAL A 176 10.61 16.78 22.01
C VAL A 176 9.78 17.66 21.07
N ILE A 177 8.57 17.23 20.71
CA ILE A 177 7.70 18.01 19.83
C ILE A 177 6.97 19.09 20.64
N GLN A 178 7.09 20.34 20.20
CA GLN A 178 6.40 21.50 20.78
C GLN A 178 5.06 21.77 20.09
N LYS A 179 5.04 21.72 18.76
CA LYS A 179 3.84 21.85 17.93
C LYS A 179 3.87 20.81 16.82
N GLN A 180 2.75 20.16 16.58
CA GLN A 180 2.56 19.26 15.44
C GLN A 180 1.33 19.71 14.66
N GLU A 181 1.48 19.93 13.36
CA GLU A 181 0.40 20.39 12.50
C GLU A 181 0.19 19.42 11.34
N PHE A 182 -1.02 18.90 11.26
CA PHE A 182 -1.51 18.06 10.17
C PHE A 182 -2.44 18.90 9.30
N VAL A 183 -2.14 18.95 8.02
CA VAL A 183 -3.00 19.56 7.00
C VAL A 183 -3.24 18.52 5.93
N ILE A 184 -4.49 18.11 5.73
CA ILE A 184 -4.87 17.18 4.68
C ILE A 184 -5.83 17.89 3.74
N ASN A 185 -5.42 18.09 2.49
CA ASN A 185 -6.27 18.66 1.45
C ASN A 185 -6.89 17.55 0.63
N ILE A 186 -8.21 17.55 0.52
CA ILE A 186 -8.99 16.56 -0.21
C ILE A 186 -9.65 17.22 -1.41
N LYS A 187 -9.41 16.68 -2.61
CA LYS A 187 -10.02 17.12 -3.87
C LYS A 187 -10.60 15.93 -4.66
N PRO A 188 -11.81 16.05 -5.23
CA PRO A 188 -12.31 15.04 -6.16
C PRO A 188 -11.50 15.03 -7.47
N ILE A 189 -11.45 13.88 -8.12
CA ILE A 189 -10.86 13.70 -9.44
C ILE A 189 -11.99 13.45 -10.44
N ASN A 190 -11.96 14.14 -11.58
CA ASN A 190 -13.01 14.05 -12.60
C ASN A 190 -12.83 12.84 -13.53
N GLU A 191 -13.77 12.69 -14.45
CA GLU A 191 -13.77 11.64 -15.47
C GLU A 191 -12.55 11.70 -16.41
N SER A 192 -11.97 12.88 -16.61
CA SER A 192 -10.74 13.11 -17.38
C SER A 192 -9.45 12.95 -16.55
N PHE A 193 -9.54 12.41 -15.33
CA PHE A 193 -8.43 12.25 -14.39
C PHE A 193 -7.71 13.56 -13.99
N GLU A 194 -8.43 14.67 -13.89
CA GLU A 194 -7.93 15.95 -13.39
C GLU A 194 -8.50 16.26 -12.00
N ALA A 195 -7.69 16.90 -11.15
CA ALA A 195 -8.13 17.33 -9.83
C ALA A 195 -9.10 18.51 -9.95
N GLN A 196 -10.32 18.33 -9.47
CA GLN A 196 -11.35 19.37 -9.45
C GLN A 196 -11.28 20.22 -8.19
N ASN A 197 -11.58 21.51 -8.37
CA ASN A 197 -11.81 22.43 -7.27
C ASN A 197 -13.24 22.26 -6.74
N ILE A 198 -13.39 22.23 -5.41
CA ILE A 198 -14.68 22.19 -4.75
C ILE A 198 -15.30 23.59 -4.76
N ASN A 199 -16.50 23.71 -5.31
CA ASN A 199 -17.29 24.94 -5.26
C ASN A 199 -18.25 24.88 -4.07
N PHE A 200 -17.81 25.38 -2.93
CA PHE A 200 -18.63 25.40 -1.71
C PHE A 200 -19.87 26.26 -1.90
N ILE A 201 -21.04 25.83 -1.46
CA ILE A 201 -22.28 26.61 -1.46
C ILE A 201 -22.26 27.57 -0.26
N SER A 202 -21.80 27.09 0.89
CA SER A 202 -21.77 27.84 2.14
C SER A 202 -20.76 28.98 2.12
N THR A 203 -21.20 30.18 2.49
CA THR A 203 -20.36 31.39 2.49
C THR A 203 -19.19 31.29 3.48
N ASN A 204 -19.43 30.71 4.66
CA ASN A 204 -18.40 30.48 5.67
C ASN A 204 -17.38 29.43 5.19
N ASN A 205 -17.83 28.36 4.53
CA ASN A 205 -16.94 27.36 3.92
C ASN A 205 -16.06 28.01 2.84
N LYS A 206 -16.62 28.84 1.95
CA LYS A 206 -15.84 29.59 0.94
C LYS A 206 -14.74 30.44 1.56
N GLN A 207 -15.03 31.12 2.67
CA GLN A 207 -14.05 31.97 3.36
C GLN A 207 -12.93 31.16 4.02
N TYR A 208 -13.26 30.00 4.57
CA TYR A 208 -12.31 29.15 5.29
C TYR A 208 -11.47 28.28 4.36
N PHE A 209 -12.10 27.61 3.40
CA PHE A 209 -11.48 26.67 2.45
C PHE A 209 -10.99 27.37 1.17
N LYS A 210 -10.14 28.38 1.33
CA LYS A 210 -9.65 29.25 0.24
C LYS A 210 -8.95 28.52 -0.92
N GLN A 211 -8.51 27.28 -0.72
CA GLN A 211 -7.83 26.47 -1.75
C GLN A 211 -8.79 25.65 -2.63
N ASN A 212 -10.11 25.86 -2.47
CA ASN A 212 -11.15 25.07 -3.14
C ASN A 212 -10.94 23.56 -2.93
N SER A 213 -10.52 23.17 -1.73
CA SER A 213 -10.34 21.79 -1.27
C SER A 213 -10.88 21.65 0.14
N LEU A 214 -11.33 20.46 0.50
CA LEU A 214 -11.68 20.16 1.88
C LEU A 214 -10.38 20.02 2.67
N THR A 215 -10.02 21.07 3.40
CA THR A 215 -8.80 21.12 4.22
C THR A 215 -9.11 20.63 5.63
N LEU A 216 -8.69 19.40 5.95
CA LEU A 216 -8.73 18.85 7.29
C LEU A 216 -7.51 19.33 8.09
N LYS A 217 -7.75 19.79 9.30
CA LYS A 217 -6.72 20.16 10.28
C LYS A 217 -6.67 19.13 11.41
N ASN A 218 -5.79 19.34 12.39
CA ASN A 218 -5.61 18.45 13.55
C ASN A 218 -6.93 18.01 14.21
N SER A 219 -7.87 18.94 14.40
CA SER A 219 -9.14 18.65 15.07
C SER A 219 -10.01 17.68 14.27
N HIS A 220 -9.97 17.69 12.94
CA HIS A 220 -10.74 16.78 12.10
C HIS A 220 -10.20 15.35 12.18
N ILE A 221 -8.88 15.19 12.20
CA ILE A 221 -8.21 13.89 12.03
C ILE A 221 -8.30 13.08 13.32
N LYS A 222 -9.06 11.98 13.30
CA LYS A 222 -9.15 11.04 14.42
C LYS A 222 -8.00 10.04 14.39
N ASN A 223 -7.74 9.41 13.24
CA ASN A 223 -6.61 8.51 13.05
C ASN A 223 -6.01 8.70 11.64
N LEU A 224 -4.70 8.66 11.54
CA LEU A 224 -3.97 8.62 10.27
C LEU A 224 -2.89 7.55 10.36
N LYS A 225 -2.91 6.59 9.44
CA LYS A 225 -1.89 5.56 9.29
C LYS A 225 -1.29 5.64 7.91
N ILE A 226 0.03 5.76 7.83
CA ILE A 226 0.79 5.80 6.58
C ILE A 226 1.84 4.69 6.65
N CYS A 227 1.89 3.84 5.63
CA CYS A 227 2.93 2.84 5.41
C CYS A 227 3.59 3.17 4.08
N GLU A 228 4.85 3.55 4.11
CA GLU A 228 5.63 3.95 2.96
C GLU A 228 6.78 2.96 2.76
N ASN A 229 6.86 2.41 1.55
CA ASN A 229 7.98 1.62 1.05
C ASN A 229 8.72 2.45 0.00
N ILE A 230 9.85 1.95 -0.51
CA ILE A 230 10.60 2.61 -1.60
C ILE A 230 9.67 2.90 -2.79
N TYR A 231 8.86 1.91 -3.19
CA TYR A 231 8.04 1.95 -4.40
C TYR A 231 6.70 2.69 -4.28
N GLY A 232 6.18 2.93 -3.06
CA GLY A 232 4.82 3.44 -2.92
C GLY A 232 4.31 3.58 -1.48
N ILE A 233 3.04 3.98 -1.36
CA ILE A 233 2.39 4.35 -0.10
C ILE A 233 1.06 3.62 0.02
N SER A 234 0.72 3.20 1.23
CA SER A 234 -0.61 2.72 1.57
C SER A 234 -1.00 3.20 2.96
N GLY A 235 -2.30 3.31 3.23
CA GLY A 235 -2.74 3.74 4.55
C GLY A 235 -4.24 3.93 4.70
N ASP A 236 -4.60 4.37 5.89
CA ASP A 236 -5.98 4.64 6.29
C ASP A 236 -6.06 6.04 6.91
N LEU A 237 -7.09 6.79 6.52
CA LEU A 237 -7.46 8.08 7.11
C LEU A 237 -8.85 7.94 7.75
N THR A 238 -8.95 8.27 9.03
CA THR A 238 -10.22 8.43 9.74
C THR A 238 -10.35 9.85 10.24
N PHE A 239 -11.40 10.55 9.83
CA PHE A 239 -11.63 11.94 10.20
C PHE A 239 -13.11 12.21 10.47
N ASN A 240 -13.37 13.30 11.17
CA ASN A 240 -14.72 13.74 11.48
C ASN A 240 -15.02 15.03 10.73
N LEU A 241 -16.27 15.18 10.28
CA LEU A 241 -16.87 16.44 9.83
C LEU A 241 -18.10 16.72 10.69
N ALA A 242 -18.40 18.00 10.95
CA ALA A 242 -19.57 18.39 11.74
C ALA A 242 -20.59 19.21 10.93
N TYR A 243 -21.71 18.59 10.57
CA TYR A 243 -22.86 19.15 9.87
C TYR A 243 -24.17 18.37 10.16
N VAL A 244 -25.34 19.02 10.07
CA VAL A 244 -26.63 18.42 10.47
C VAL A 244 -27.08 17.30 9.51
N ASN A 245 -27.08 17.56 8.20
CA ASN A 245 -27.50 16.65 7.12
C ASN A 245 -26.43 16.55 6.04
N ASN A 246 -26.42 15.51 5.21
CA ASN A 246 -25.51 15.40 4.05
C ASN A 246 -25.55 16.70 3.24
N HIS A 247 -24.44 17.43 3.27
CA HIS A 247 -24.32 18.76 2.68
C HIS A 247 -23.68 18.61 1.30
N LYS A 248 -24.24 19.26 0.28
CA LYS A 248 -23.81 19.13 -1.12
C LYS A 248 -22.31 19.34 -1.34
N ASP A 249 -21.70 20.28 -0.60
CA ASP A 249 -20.25 20.52 -0.59
C ASP A 249 -19.39 19.26 -0.31
N PHE A 250 -19.97 18.21 0.28
CA PHE A 250 -19.29 16.98 0.69
C PHE A 250 -19.84 15.71 0.02
N ASP A 251 -20.76 15.82 -0.94
CA ASP A 251 -21.36 14.67 -1.64
C ASP A 251 -20.32 13.79 -2.34
N PHE A 252 -19.18 14.38 -2.72
CA PHE A 252 -18.07 13.65 -3.32
C PHE A 252 -17.45 12.60 -2.38
N LEU A 253 -17.60 12.74 -1.05
CA LEU A 253 -17.19 11.73 -0.07
C LEU A 253 -18.19 10.57 0.02
N LEU A 254 -19.42 10.79 -0.46
CA LEU A 254 -20.54 9.88 -0.41
C LEU A 254 -20.83 9.19 -1.76
N THR A 255 -20.00 9.45 -2.77
CA THR A 255 -20.12 8.82 -4.08
C THR A 255 -19.15 7.64 -4.16
N PRO A 256 -19.62 6.39 -4.29
CA PRO A 256 -18.72 5.24 -4.38
C PRO A 256 -17.91 5.31 -5.67
N ASN A 257 -16.69 4.76 -5.62
CA ASN A 257 -15.74 4.73 -6.74
C ASN A 257 -15.28 6.09 -7.29
N GLN A 258 -15.71 7.22 -6.70
CA GLN A 258 -15.10 8.51 -7.02
C GLN A 258 -13.65 8.55 -6.48
N PRO A 259 -12.63 8.74 -7.34
CA PRO A 259 -11.27 8.90 -6.88
C PRO A 259 -11.09 10.28 -6.25
N ILE A 260 -10.30 10.33 -5.17
CA ILE A 260 -10.09 11.53 -4.39
C ILE A 260 -8.58 11.70 -4.17
N LEU A 261 -8.06 12.85 -4.58
CA LEU A 261 -6.69 13.25 -4.30
C LEU A 261 -6.58 13.73 -2.85
N ILE A 262 -5.61 13.18 -2.13
CA ILE A 262 -5.34 13.49 -0.73
C ILE A 262 -3.89 13.96 -0.61
N ASP A 263 -3.68 15.24 -0.33
CA ASP A 263 -2.37 15.84 -0.05
C ASP A 263 -2.20 16.03 1.46
N ILE A 264 -1.34 15.22 2.06
CA ILE A 264 -1.07 15.14 3.49
C ILE A 264 0.23 15.87 3.78
N GLN A 265 0.17 16.91 4.61
CA GLN A 265 1.33 17.63 5.12
C GLN A 265 1.41 17.49 6.64
N ILE A 266 2.59 17.11 7.13
CA ILE A 266 2.90 16.94 8.55
C ILE A 266 4.08 17.84 8.87
N ASN A 267 3.87 18.82 9.74
CA ASN A 267 4.90 19.74 10.19
C ASN A 267 5.14 19.58 11.69
N ASP A 268 6.33 19.12 12.03
CA ASP A 268 6.78 18.95 13.42
C ASP A 268 7.73 20.08 13.79
N SER A 269 7.34 20.90 14.77
CA SER A 269 8.20 21.90 15.39
C SER A 269 8.73 21.37 16.72
N PHE A 270 10.06 21.32 16.84
CA PHE A 270 10.75 20.78 18.00
C PHE A 270 11.02 21.84 19.06
N ASN A 271 11.16 21.42 20.32
CA ASN A 271 11.36 22.29 21.48
C ASN A 271 12.78 22.90 21.59
N PHE A 272 13.63 22.73 20.57
CA PHE A 272 14.95 23.33 20.48
C PHE A 272 15.07 24.20 19.22
N TYR A 273 15.95 25.19 19.28
CA TYR A 273 16.15 26.13 18.19
C TYR A 273 16.97 25.53 17.05
N LYS A 274 16.75 26.06 15.85
CA LYS A 274 17.59 25.81 14.68
C LYS A 274 19.03 26.20 15.01
N LYS A 275 20.00 25.49 14.42
CA LYS A 275 21.42 25.85 14.53
C LYS A 275 21.59 27.32 14.15
N ASP A 276 22.29 28.08 14.98
CA ASP A 276 22.56 29.52 14.83
C ASP A 276 21.33 30.46 14.94
N SER A 277 20.17 29.95 15.40
CA SER A 277 18.97 30.76 15.69
C SER A 277 18.63 30.81 17.19
N LYS A 278 18.15 31.96 17.66
CA LYS A 278 17.62 32.15 19.03
C LYS A 278 16.08 32.28 19.06
N LYS A 279 15.43 32.32 17.90
CA LYS A 279 13.99 32.59 17.76
C LYS A 279 13.24 31.51 17.01
N GLU A 280 13.89 30.86 16.04
CA GLU A 280 13.26 29.87 15.18
C GLU A 280 13.53 28.46 15.69
N HIS A 281 12.46 27.73 15.96
CA HIS A 281 12.54 26.32 16.31
C HIS A 281 12.94 25.47 15.10
N HIS A 282 13.63 24.36 15.36
CA HIS A 282 13.89 23.36 14.32
C HIS A 282 12.54 22.77 13.86
N VAL A 283 12.36 22.61 12.55
CA VAL A 283 11.14 22.07 11.95
C VAL A 283 11.50 20.94 10.99
N ARG A 284 10.72 19.87 11.02
CA ARG A 284 10.73 18.80 10.00
C ARG A 284 9.38 18.77 9.31
N SER A 285 9.42 18.60 7.99
CA SER A 285 8.21 18.50 7.18
C SER A 285 8.18 17.17 6.44
N SER A 286 7.01 16.55 6.39
CA SER A 286 6.74 15.39 5.54
C SER A 286 5.50 15.67 4.72
N ARG A 287 5.54 15.33 3.43
CA ARG A 287 4.42 15.51 2.51
C ARG A 287 4.19 14.24 1.70
N PHE A 288 2.92 13.85 1.61
CA PHE A 288 2.49 12.66 0.88
C PHE A 288 1.28 13.02 0.02
N VAL A 289 1.32 12.64 -1.24
CA VAL A 289 0.18 12.78 -2.15
C VAL A 289 -0.25 11.38 -2.57
N VAL A 290 -1.49 11.06 -2.23
CA VAL A 290 -2.09 9.72 -2.37
C VAL A 290 -3.48 9.85 -2.96
N VAL A 291 -4.00 8.75 -3.50
CA VAL A 291 -5.37 8.66 -4.02
C VAL A 291 -6.16 7.70 -3.15
N GLY A 292 -7.30 8.16 -2.65
CA GLY A 292 -8.29 7.35 -1.96
C GLY A 292 -9.50 7.10 -2.85
N PHE A 293 -10.16 5.97 -2.67
CA PHE A 293 -11.49 5.72 -3.23
C PHE A 293 -12.29 4.85 -2.26
N ASN A 294 -13.58 5.14 -2.12
CA ASN A 294 -14.49 4.29 -1.35
C ASN A 294 -15.06 3.21 -2.29
N SER A 295 -14.58 1.98 -2.14
CA SER A 295 -15.06 0.83 -2.92
C SER A 295 -16.39 0.32 -2.38
N ASN A 296 -17.46 0.40 -3.18
CA ASN A 296 -18.84 -0.13 -3.01
C ASN A 296 -19.59 0.17 -1.69
N ASN A 297 -18.94 0.17 -0.54
CA ASN A 297 -19.48 0.53 0.77
C ASN A 297 -18.76 1.77 1.29
N ILE A 298 -19.53 2.80 1.63
CA ILE A 298 -19.01 4.02 2.26
C ILE A 298 -19.25 3.86 3.76
N ASP A 299 -18.17 3.75 4.52
CA ASP A 299 -18.23 3.65 5.98
C ASP A 299 -18.42 5.04 6.59
N VAL A 300 -19.67 5.49 6.68
CA VAL A 300 -20.05 6.66 7.48
C VAL A 300 -20.73 6.20 8.77
N ASN A 301 -20.12 6.54 9.91
CA ASN A 301 -20.74 6.33 11.21
C ASN A 301 -21.20 7.68 11.76
N GLU A 302 -22.43 7.70 12.29
CA GLU A 302 -22.96 8.81 13.06
C GLU A 302 -23.06 8.40 14.53
N ASP A 303 -22.49 9.21 15.42
CA ASP A 303 -22.74 9.09 16.85
C ASP A 303 -24.07 9.78 17.16
N PHE A 304 -24.99 9.10 17.84
CA PHE A 304 -26.23 9.69 18.34
C PHE A 304 -26.03 10.15 19.78
N GLU A 305 -26.30 11.42 20.06
CA GLU A 305 -26.37 11.92 21.43
C GLU A 305 -27.83 11.97 21.91
N TYR A 306 -28.08 11.41 23.09
CA TYR A 306 -29.33 11.63 23.81
C TYR A 306 -29.34 13.07 24.35
N SER A 307 -30.06 13.96 23.68
CA SER A 307 -30.39 15.26 24.26
C SER A 307 -31.42 15.09 25.37
N ILE A 308 -31.09 15.55 26.57
CA ILE A 308 -32.02 15.66 27.70
C ILE A 308 -33.14 16.71 27.48
N TYR A 309 -33.09 17.46 26.37
CA TYR A 309 -34.04 18.52 26.03
C TYR A 309 -34.91 18.21 24.80
N SER A 310 -34.69 17.09 24.10
CA SER A 310 -35.55 16.66 22.99
C SER A 310 -36.18 15.29 23.27
N TYR A 311 -37.51 15.24 23.28
CA TYR A 311 -38.28 13.99 23.41
C TYR A 311 -38.30 13.16 22.10
N SER A 312 -37.56 13.57 21.06
CA SER A 312 -37.39 12.81 19.82
C SER A 312 -36.17 11.89 19.93
N LYS A 313 -36.40 10.57 19.90
CA LYS A 313 -35.40 9.52 20.14
C LYS A 313 -34.18 9.46 19.19
N ASN A 314 -34.06 10.32 18.17
CA ASN A 314 -32.96 10.28 17.20
C ASN A 314 -32.53 11.71 16.76
N THR A 315 -31.91 12.49 17.64
CA THR A 315 -31.15 13.68 17.20
C THR A 315 -29.72 13.25 16.86
N SER A 316 -29.35 13.27 15.57
CA SER A 316 -27.96 13.10 15.14
C SER A 316 -27.08 14.11 15.87
N SER A 317 -25.92 13.70 16.38
CA SER A 317 -24.93 14.63 16.95
C SER A 317 -24.44 15.66 15.93
N GLY A 318 -24.74 15.44 14.64
CA GLY A 318 -24.23 16.22 13.53
C GLY A 318 -22.73 15.98 13.31
N VAL A 319 -22.10 15.01 13.97
CA VAL A 319 -20.70 14.64 13.76
C VAL A 319 -20.63 13.31 13.02
N LYS A 320 -20.06 13.34 11.82
CA LYS A 320 -19.92 12.18 10.94
C LYS A 320 -18.47 11.73 10.87
N GLU A 321 -18.23 10.45 11.08
CA GLU A 321 -16.92 9.83 10.91
C GLU A 321 -16.80 9.23 9.51
N PHE A 322 -15.72 9.56 8.81
CA PHE A 322 -15.35 9.02 7.50
C PHE A 322 -14.11 8.16 7.61
N LYS A 323 -14.08 7.03 6.90
CA LYS A 323 -12.91 6.18 6.74
C LYS A 323 -12.56 6.06 5.26
N ILE A 324 -11.33 6.44 4.92
CA ILE A 324 -10.81 6.34 3.55
C ILE A 324 -9.52 5.55 3.57
N LYS A 325 -9.47 4.49 2.77
CA LYS A 325 -8.21 3.81 2.44
C LYS A 325 -7.57 4.52 1.27
N PHE A 326 -6.26 4.67 1.30
CA PHE A 326 -5.52 5.33 0.23
C PHE A 326 -4.28 4.54 -0.18
N HIS A 327 -3.90 4.74 -1.43
CA HIS A 327 -2.71 4.20 -2.04
C HIS A 327 -1.97 5.31 -2.79
N ASP A 328 -0.70 5.08 -3.12
CA ASP A 328 0.01 5.95 -4.04
C ASP A 328 -0.73 6.01 -5.41
N PRO A 329 -0.69 7.15 -6.13
CA PRO A 329 -1.53 7.38 -7.31
C PRO A 329 -1.44 6.28 -8.38
N LEU A 330 -0.22 5.81 -8.70
CA LEU A 330 0.01 4.79 -9.71
C LEU A 330 -0.71 3.48 -9.37
N LYS A 331 -0.54 2.99 -8.13
CA LYS A 331 -1.23 1.79 -7.65
C LYS A 331 -2.75 1.98 -7.61
N ALA A 332 -3.23 3.13 -7.13
CA ALA A 332 -4.66 3.40 -6.99
C ALA A 332 -5.41 3.29 -8.33
N PHE A 333 -4.85 3.84 -9.40
CA PHE A 333 -5.47 3.79 -10.73
C PHE A 333 -5.24 2.45 -11.45
N TRP A 334 -3.99 1.99 -11.55
CA TRP A 334 -3.68 0.78 -12.31
C TRP A 334 -4.16 -0.52 -11.64
N SER A 335 -4.50 -0.51 -10.35
CA SER A 335 -5.11 -1.68 -9.70
C SER A 335 -6.54 -1.98 -10.18
N LYS A 336 -7.27 -0.97 -10.67
CA LYS A 336 -8.62 -1.14 -11.24
C LYS A 336 -8.60 -1.27 -12.77
N HIS A 337 -7.46 -1.06 -13.41
CA HIS A 337 -7.29 -1.18 -14.85
C HIS A 337 -6.84 -2.61 -15.23
N LYS A 338 -7.52 -3.22 -16.20
CA LYS A 338 -7.29 -4.63 -16.61
C LYS A 338 -7.34 -4.82 -18.13
N PRO A 339 -6.43 -4.20 -18.91
CA PRO A 339 -6.34 -4.41 -20.35
C PRO A 339 -5.64 -5.75 -20.63
N SER A 340 -6.05 -6.44 -21.69
CA SER A 340 -5.29 -7.59 -22.22
C SER A 340 -5.27 -7.50 -23.73
N TYR A 341 -4.07 -7.45 -24.31
CA TYR A 341 -3.87 -7.22 -25.73
C TYR A 341 -2.46 -7.68 -26.16
N ILE A 342 -2.19 -7.70 -27.46
CA ILE A 342 -0.89 -8.05 -28.03
C ILE A 342 -0.29 -6.79 -28.65
N ASP A 343 0.98 -6.53 -28.35
CA ASP A 343 1.74 -5.46 -28.99
C ASP A 343 2.93 -6.04 -29.76
N ILE A 344 3.35 -5.36 -30.82
CA ILE A 344 4.38 -5.83 -31.76
C ILE A 344 5.46 -4.76 -31.84
N ASN A 345 6.73 -5.18 -31.74
CA ASN A 345 7.91 -4.31 -31.84
C ASN A 345 7.97 -3.13 -30.85
N LYS A 346 7.38 -3.27 -29.65
CA LYS A 346 7.44 -2.23 -28.60
C LYS A 346 8.39 -2.58 -27.47
N SER A 347 8.90 -1.52 -26.83
CA SER A 347 9.62 -1.65 -25.57
C SER A 347 8.66 -1.60 -24.38
N LEU A 348 9.11 -2.04 -23.20
CA LEU A 348 8.32 -1.94 -21.97
C LEU A 348 8.02 -0.48 -21.59
N ASP A 349 8.97 0.44 -21.81
CA ASP A 349 8.77 1.88 -21.57
C ASP A 349 7.65 2.45 -22.46
N ASP A 350 7.62 2.07 -23.75
CA ASP A 350 6.55 2.48 -24.67
C ASP A 350 5.19 1.95 -24.21
N ILE A 351 5.13 0.67 -23.82
CA ILE A 351 3.90 0.04 -23.30
C ILE A 351 3.39 0.76 -22.05
N PHE A 352 4.28 1.09 -21.11
CA PHE A 352 3.87 1.80 -19.89
C PHE A 352 3.40 3.22 -20.18
N LYS A 353 4.03 3.94 -21.11
CA LYS A 353 3.61 5.27 -21.54
C LYS A 353 2.26 5.26 -22.25
N ASP A 354 2.02 4.28 -23.10
CA ASP A 354 0.74 4.13 -23.82
C ASP A 354 -0.44 3.85 -22.87
N ASN A 355 -0.18 3.22 -21.72
CA ASN A 355 -1.18 2.96 -20.68
C ASN A 355 -1.16 4.01 -19.53
N PHE A 356 -0.41 5.11 -19.70
CA PHE A 356 -0.28 6.17 -18.72
C PHE A 356 -1.13 7.40 -19.09
N PHE A 357 -2.33 7.48 -18.51
CA PHE A 357 -3.31 8.53 -18.82
C PHE A 357 -3.40 9.65 -17.77
N PHE A 358 -2.43 9.76 -16.85
CA PHE A 358 -2.55 10.55 -15.61
C PHE A 358 -1.60 11.76 -15.53
N ASN A 359 -1.17 12.29 -16.68
CA ASN A 359 -0.16 13.36 -16.77
C ASN A 359 -0.50 14.64 -15.98
N SER A 360 -1.78 14.94 -15.75
CA SER A 360 -2.24 16.10 -14.99
C SER A 360 -2.03 15.95 -13.47
N LEU A 361 -1.88 14.72 -12.97
CA LEU A 361 -1.78 14.41 -11.54
C LEU A 361 -0.34 14.11 -11.11
N PHE A 362 0.37 13.27 -11.88
CA PHE A 362 1.72 12.82 -11.54
C PHE A 362 2.48 12.37 -12.80
N SER A 363 3.78 12.08 -12.65
CA SER A 363 4.65 11.64 -13.74
C SER A 363 5.39 10.34 -13.43
N LEU A 364 5.65 9.54 -14.47
CA LEU A 364 6.51 8.36 -14.45
C LEU A 364 7.75 8.65 -15.30
N ASP A 365 8.92 8.68 -14.66
CA ASP A 365 10.21 8.90 -15.31
C ASP A 365 11.00 7.59 -15.38
N ALA A 366 10.92 6.94 -16.54
CA ALA A 366 11.69 5.74 -16.88
C ALA A 366 12.88 6.03 -17.79
N ASN A 367 13.30 7.30 -17.92
CA ASN A 367 14.29 7.68 -18.93
C ASN A 367 15.71 7.19 -18.67
N LYS A 368 15.97 6.70 -17.45
CA LYS A 368 17.27 6.20 -16.99
C LYS A 368 17.33 4.67 -16.88
N SER A 369 16.32 3.96 -17.37
CA SER A 369 16.37 2.51 -17.50
C SER A 369 16.60 2.15 -18.95
N ASP A 370 17.77 1.58 -19.24
CA ASP A 370 18.09 1.09 -20.58
C ASP A 370 17.45 -0.28 -20.81
N LYS A 371 17.28 -1.07 -19.76
CA LYS A 371 16.64 -2.40 -19.83
C LYS A 371 15.21 -2.34 -20.37
N LEU A 372 14.41 -1.37 -19.91
CA LEU A 372 13.01 -1.23 -20.30
C LEU A 372 12.81 -0.65 -21.70
N ARG A 373 13.85 -0.09 -22.32
CA ARG A 373 13.82 0.51 -23.66
C ARG A 373 14.19 -0.45 -24.78
N SER A 374 14.64 -1.65 -24.44
CA SER A 374 14.87 -2.71 -25.42
C SER A 374 13.56 -3.07 -26.12
N ARG A 375 13.57 -3.10 -27.46
CA ARG A 375 12.39 -3.47 -28.26
C ARG A 375 12.21 -4.97 -28.25
N ILE A 376 11.00 -5.40 -27.96
CA ILE A 376 10.63 -6.81 -27.92
C ILE A 376 9.78 -7.08 -29.17
N PRO A 377 10.10 -8.13 -29.97
CA PRO A 377 9.42 -8.36 -31.23
C PRO A 377 7.91 -8.55 -31.09
N GLN A 378 7.49 -9.26 -30.05
CA GLN A 378 6.09 -9.54 -29.74
C GLN A 378 5.89 -9.59 -28.24
N VAL A 379 4.81 -8.96 -27.78
CA VAL A 379 4.53 -8.81 -26.37
C VAL A 379 3.09 -9.19 -26.08
N PHE A 380 2.90 -10.11 -25.13
CA PHE A 380 1.58 -10.58 -24.71
C PHE A 380 1.19 -9.97 -23.37
N ILE A 381 0.43 -8.88 -23.40
CA ILE A 381 -0.02 -8.18 -22.20
C ILE A 381 -1.28 -8.88 -21.69
N SER A 382 -1.13 -9.55 -20.55
CA SER A 382 -2.23 -10.25 -19.89
C SER A 382 -2.45 -9.72 -18.47
N THR A 383 -3.67 -9.25 -18.24
CA THR A 383 -4.20 -8.96 -16.91
C THR A 383 -5.38 -9.86 -16.55
N VAL A 384 -5.45 -11.04 -17.17
CA VAL A 384 -6.42 -12.08 -16.80
C VAL A 384 -6.27 -12.38 -15.30
N ASN A 385 -7.37 -12.24 -14.54
CA ASN A 385 -7.46 -12.40 -13.07
C ASN A 385 -6.51 -11.55 -12.20
N ARG A 386 -5.79 -10.59 -12.78
CA ARG A 386 -4.89 -9.66 -12.08
C ARG A 386 -5.13 -8.22 -12.51
N SER A 387 -4.36 -7.28 -11.99
CA SER A 387 -4.40 -5.88 -12.42
C SER A 387 -3.24 -5.52 -13.33
N PHE A 388 -3.37 -4.41 -14.06
CA PHE A 388 -2.25 -3.85 -14.83
C PHE A 388 -1.08 -3.43 -13.93
N TYR A 389 -1.36 -3.00 -12.69
CA TYR A 389 -0.31 -2.73 -11.71
C TYR A 389 0.48 -4.00 -11.34
N ASP A 390 -0.17 -5.17 -11.27
CA ASP A 390 0.54 -6.42 -11.01
C ASP A 390 1.44 -6.81 -12.18
N PHE A 391 0.96 -6.63 -13.42
CA PHE A 391 1.77 -6.78 -14.63
C PHE A 391 2.97 -5.84 -14.63
N PHE A 392 2.78 -4.57 -14.28
CA PHE A 392 3.86 -3.59 -14.18
C PHE A 392 4.94 -4.05 -13.19
N ILE A 393 4.56 -4.44 -11.97
CA ILE A 393 5.52 -4.90 -10.95
C ILE A 393 6.24 -6.19 -11.37
N ASP A 394 5.52 -7.16 -11.94
CA ASP A 394 6.07 -8.42 -12.46
C ASP A 394 7.17 -8.17 -13.49
N GLN A 395 6.93 -7.26 -14.45
CA GLN A 395 7.91 -6.90 -15.47
C GLN A 395 9.11 -6.11 -14.89
N LEU A 396 8.90 -5.24 -13.91
CA LEU A 396 10.00 -4.55 -13.23
C LEU A 396 10.90 -5.53 -12.45
N GLU A 397 10.31 -6.55 -11.81
CA GLU A 397 11.04 -7.59 -11.07
C GLU A 397 11.89 -8.45 -11.99
N GLN A 398 11.31 -8.93 -13.09
CA GLN A 398 12.02 -9.74 -14.08
C GLN A 398 13.23 -8.98 -14.67
N ASN A 399 13.12 -7.66 -14.84
CA ASN A 399 14.21 -6.79 -15.31
C ASN A 399 15.16 -6.30 -14.19
N LYS A 400 14.87 -6.61 -12.92
CA LYS A 400 15.64 -6.16 -11.74
C LYS A 400 15.83 -4.64 -11.71
N THR A 401 14.72 -3.90 -11.75
CA THR A 401 14.70 -2.42 -11.77
C THR A 401 14.16 -1.83 -10.48
N TYR A 402 14.59 -0.63 -10.11
CA TYR A 402 14.09 0.08 -8.93
C TYR A 402 12.90 0.95 -9.29
N LEU A 403 11.85 0.90 -8.46
CA LEU A 403 10.75 1.86 -8.48
C LEU A 403 10.83 2.73 -7.22
N LYS A 404 10.87 4.06 -7.39
CA LYS A 404 10.89 5.02 -6.29
C LYS A 404 9.70 5.97 -6.37
N TYR A 405 8.84 5.96 -5.35
CA TYR A 405 7.87 7.04 -5.13
C TYR A 405 8.58 8.27 -4.56
N PHE A 406 8.37 9.44 -5.16
CA PHE A 406 8.87 10.70 -4.63
C PHE A 406 7.82 11.81 -4.74
N CYS A 407 7.67 12.58 -3.66
CA CYS A 407 6.81 13.76 -3.62
C CYS A 407 7.66 14.97 -3.26
N ASN A 408 7.69 15.98 -4.12
CA ASN A 408 8.37 17.23 -3.80
C ASN A 408 7.59 17.98 -2.71
N LYS A 409 8.22 18.20 -1.55
CA LYS A 409 7.58 18.83 -0.39
C LYS A 409 7.01 20.23 -0.67
N LYS A 410 7.64 21.01 -1.54
CA LYS A 410 7.26 22.41 -1.80
C LYS A 410 6.00 22.53 -2.66
N ASN A 411 5.92 21.77 -3.76
CA ASN A 411 4.81 21.89 -4.73
C ASN A 411 3.84 20.71 -4.70
N GLY A 412 4.17 19.59 -4.07
CA GLY A 412 3.31 18.40 -4.01
C GLY A 412 3.32 17.58 -5.30
N LYS A 413 4.24 17.84 -6.23
CA LYS A 413 4.33 17.06 -7.47
C LYS A 413 4.89 15.67 -7.17
N VAL A 414 4.16 14.64 -7.60
CA VAL A 414 4.57 13.24 -7.49
C VAL A 414 5.31 12.83 -8.76
N THR A 415 6.48 12.20 -8.58
CA THR A 415 7.25 11.57 -9.64
C THR A 415 7.64 10.17 -9.22
N TYR A 416 7.38 9.20 -10.08
CA TYR A 416 7.92 7.85 -9.95
C TYR A 416 9.19 7.76 -10.78
N TYR A 417 10.29 7.30 -10.18
CA TYR A 417 11.53 7.02 -10.90
C TYR A 417 11.68 5.52 -11.11
N VAL A 418 11.94 5.13 -12.36
CA VAL A 418 12.31 3.76 -12.73
C VAL A 418 13.75 3.77 -13.23
N VAL A 419 14.64 3.10 -12.50
CA VAL A 419 16.08 3.10 -12.77
C VAL A 419 16.66 1.70 -12.64
N ASP A 420 17.73 1.41 -13.38
CA ASP A 420 18.40 0.11 -13.29
C ASP A 420 19.29 0.00 -12.03
N GLU A 421 19.89 1.11 -11.60
CA GLU A 421 20.77 1.20 -10.44
C GLU A 421 20.55 2.50 -9.64
N VAL A 422 20.95 2.51 -8.37
CA VAL A 422 20.89 3.70 -7.51
C VAL A 422 22.18 4.50 -7.64
N ASP A 423 22.11 5.59 -8.40
CA ASP A 423 23.23 6.48 -8.69
C ASP A 423 23.09 7.87 -8.03
N SER A 424 24.10 8.72 -8.20
CA SER A 424 24.09 10.08 -7.68
C SER A 424 23.01 10.95 -8.33
N SER A 425 22.65 10.66 -9.58
CA SER A 425 21.65 11.43 -10.32
C SER A 425 20.24 11.21 -9.76
N LEU A 426 19.88 9.99 -9.35
CA LEU A 426 18.67 9.71 -8.61
C LEU A 426 18.71 10.36 -7.23
N GLN A 427 19.81 10.17 -6.47
CA GLN A 427 19.96 10.71 -5.11
C GLN A 427 19.82 12.23 -5.06
N ASN A 428 20.33 12.95 -6.06
CA ASN A 428 20.16 14.40 -6.16
C ASN A 428 18.68 14.80 -6.32
N ASN A 429 17.92 14.05 -7.14
CA ASN A 429 16.50 14.31 -7.38
C ASN A 429 15.61 14.01 -6.17
N ILE A 430 15.98 13.02 -5.36
CA ILE A 430 15.20 12.57 -4.19
C ILE A 430 15.77 13.08 -2.85
N SER A 431 16.72 14.01 -2.90
CA SER A 431 17.35 14.56 -1.70
C SER A 431 16.33 15.26 -0.81
N ASN A 432 16.49 15.06 0.51
CA ASN A 432 15.60 15.69 1.49
C ASN A 432 15.87 17.20 1.52
N SER A 433 14.82 18.00 1.30
CA SER A 433 14.91 19.45 1.21
C SER A 433 14.97 20.17 2.56
N ASP A 434 14.85 19.45 3.67
CA ASP A 434 14.94 20.02 5.01
C ASP A 434 16.41 20.28 5.41
N GLU A 435 16.65 21.31 6.22
CA GLU A 435 18.00 21.66 6.68
C GLU A 435 18.44 20.84 7.92
N ASN A 436 19.72 20.97 8.31
CA ASN A 436 20.31 20.36 9.53
C ASN A 436 20.12 18.84 9.64
N LEU A 437 20.17 18.12 8.51
CA LEU A 437 20.20 16.66 8.46
C LEU A 437 21.60 16.16 8.84
N LYS A 438 21.65 15.21 9.77
CA LYS A 438 22.87 14.51 10.20
C LYS A 438 22.81 13.07 9.69
N THR A 439 23.97 12.53 9.32
CA THR A 439 24.15 11.13 8.89
C THR A 439 24.17 10.16 10.07
N LYS A 440 24.55 10.64 11.26
CA LYS A 440 24.71 9.85 12.49
C LYS A 440 23.55 10.07 13.45
N LEU A 441 23.20 9.02 14.20
CA LEU A 441 22.25 9.12 15.31
C LEU A 441 22.77 10.08 16.38
N SER A 442 22.07 11.20 16.57
CA SER A 442 22.35 12.13 17.65
C SER A 442 21.75 11.64 18.99
N PRO A 443 22.21 12.17 20.13
CA PRO A 443 21.60 11.87 21.44
C PRO A 443 20.09 12.19 21.49
N TYR A 444 19.63 13.18 20.73
CA TYR A 444 18.21 13.54 20.62
C TYR A 444 17.42 12.46 19.87
N ASP A 445 17.97 11.90 18.78
CA ASP A 445 17.34 10.80 18.05
C ASP A 445 17.21 9.57 18.96
N ILE A 446 18.24 9.24 19.73
CA ILE A 446 18.26 8.11 20.68
C ILE A 446 17.16 8.27 21.74
N SER A 447 16.95 9.48 22.25
CA SER A 447 15.91 9.77 23.26
C SER A 447 14.48 9.50 22.76
N CYS A 448 14.27 9.53 21.45
CA CYS A 448 12.98 9.27 20.82
C CYS A 448 12.70 7.77 20.64
N ILE A 449 13.73 6.92 20.68
CA ILE A 449 13.61 5.48 20.47
C ILE A 449 12.87 4.83 21.65
N LYS A 450 11.84 4.06 21.33
CA LYS A 450 11.03 3.28 22.28
C LYS A 450 11.47 1.83 22.36
N LYS A 451 11.76 1.22 21.21
CA LYS A 451 12.12 -0.20 21.09
C LYS A 451 13.01 -0.40 19.86
N GLN A 452 13.94 -1.34 19.98
CA GLN A 452 14.69 -1.89 18.86
C GLN A 452 14.38 -3.39 18.78
N SER A 453 14.25 -3.93 17.57
CA SER A 453 14.04 -5.36 17.36
C SER A 453 14.81 -5.82 16.13
N LEU A 454 15.70 -6.79 16.32
CA LEU A 454 16.43 -7.43 15.22
C LEU A 454 15.47 -8.42 14.53
N ILE A 455 15.25 -8.25 13.23
CA ILE A 455 14.39 -9.14 12.44
C ILE A 455 15.22 -10.29 11.88
N ALA A 456 16.34 -9.96 11.24
CA ALA A 456 17.23 -10.92 10.61
C ALA A 456 18.67 -10.42 10.71
N ASN A 457 19.61 -11.37 10.70
CA ASN A 457 21.02 -11.10 10.60
C ASN A 457 21.62 -11.97 9.50
N LYS A 458 22.75 -11.54 8.96
CA LYS A 458 23.47 -12.28 7.92
C LYS A 458 23.92 -13.64 8.47
N PRO A 459 23.48 -14.76 7.88
CA PRO A 459 23.81 -16.08 8.39
C PRO A 459 25.23 -16.48 7.96
N ASN A 460 25.87 -17.32 8.77
CA ASN A 460 27.17 -17.91 8.46
C ASN A 460 27.05 -19.26 7.72
N LEU A 461 25.82 -19.76 7.54
CA LEU A 461 25.53 -21.05 6.92
C LEU A 461 24.48 -20.87 5.81
N TYR A 462 24.59 -21.66 4.74
CA TYR A 462 23.59 -21.72 3.66
C TYR A 462 23.37 -23.17 3.20
N ILE A 463 22.22 -23.42 2.57
CA ILE A 463 21.90 -24.71 1.95
C ILE A 463 22.38 -24.67 0.50
N LYS A 464 23.05 -25.73 0.05
CA LYS A 464 23.47 -25.85 -1.35
C LYS A 464 22.25 -25.97 -2.26
N GLU A 465 22.08 -25.03 -3.18
CA GLU A 465 21.04 -25.10 -4.21
C GLU A 465 21.66 -25.55 -5.53
N ASN A 466 21.11 -26.59 -6.13
CA ASN A 466 21.58 -27.10 -7.42
C ASN A 466 20.49 -26.89 -8.48
N ASP A 467 20.85 -26.24 -9.58
CA ASP A 467 20.00 -26.22 -10.77
C ASP A 467 20.17 -27.54 -11.51
N ILE A 468 19.04 -28.21 -11.77
CA ILE A 468 18.98 -29.48 -12.49
C ILE A 468 18.16 -29.31 -13.75
N SER A 469 18.81 -29.53 -14.89
CA SER A 469 18.16 -29.60 -16.21
C SER A 469 18.14 -31.06 -16.68
N PRO A 470 17.00 -31.77 -16.54
CA PRO A 470 16.89 -33.18 -16.90
C PRO A 470 16.65 -33.38 -18.41
N ASP A 471 17.37 -32.64 -19.24
CA ASP A 471 17.29 -32.77 -20.71
C ASP A 471 18.28 -33.83 -21.21
N VAL A 472 17.80 -34.73 -22.07
CA VAL A 472 18.58 -35.86 -22.59
C VAL A 472 19.61 -35.40 -23.61
N THR A 473 19.35 -34.33 -24.36
CA THR A 473 20.21 -33.89 -25.47
C THR A 473 21.31 -32.91 -25.04
N ILE A 474 21.23 -32.37 -23.82
CA ILE A 474 22.26 -31.47 -23.29
C ILE A 474 23.54 -32.28 -22.98
N ASN A 475 24.60 -31.95 -23.71
CA ASN A 475 25.94 -32.52 -23.55
C ASN A 475 26.78 -31.84 -22.46
N ASN A 476 26.32 -30.70 -21.94
CA ASN A 476 26.95 -29.99 -20.82
C ASN A 476 26.55 -30.61 -19.46
N LYS A 477 27.11 -30.08 -18.37
CA LYS A 477 26.73 -30.48 -17.01
C LYS A 477 25.24 -30.22 -16.77
N ARG A 478 24.50 -31.26 -16.41
CA ARG A 478 23.06 -31.19 -16.10
C ARG A 478 22.75 -30.66 -14.71
N LYS A 479 23.73 -30.79 -13.80
CA LYS A 479 23.65 -30.34 -12.41
C LYS A 479 24.74 -29.31 -12.17
N GLU A 480 24.34 -28.08 -11.86
CA GLU A 480 25.24 -26.98 -11.53
C GLU A 480 24.84 -26.38 -10.18
N GLU A 481 25.82 -26.15 -9.31
CA GLU A 481 25.58 -25.51 -8.01
C GLU A 481 25.43 -24.00 -8.21
N ARG A 482 24.34 -23.41 -7.69
CA ARG A 482 24.11 -21.97 -7.75
C ARG A 482 25.21 -21.22 -7.02
N LYS A 483 25.59 -20.07 -7.58
CA LYS A 483 26.56 -19.17 -6.92
C LYS A 483 25.89 -18.46 -5.75
N THR A 484 26.67 -18.27 -4.69
CA THR A 484 26.27 -17.45 -3.54
C THR A 484 27.01 -16.12 -3.61
N SER A 485 26.31 -15.02 -3.39
CA SER A 485 26.93 -13.68 -3.23
C SER A 485 27.65 -13.52 -1.89
N ASN A 486 27.46 -14.43 -0.94
CA ASN A 486 28.06 -14.37 0.39
C ASN A 486 29.26 -15.31 0.55
N ALA A 487 30.42 -14.87 0.08
CA ALA A 487 31.66 -15.67 0.10
C ALA A 487 32.09 -16.18 1.49
N SER A 488 31.65 -15.54 2.60
CA SER A 488 32.03 -15.95 3.96
C SER A 488 31.15 -17.03 4.57
N ALA A 489 29.99 -17.35 3.97
CA ALA A 489 29.10 -18.38 4.49
C ALA A 489 29.59 -19.78 4.10
N LYS A 490 29.48 -20.74 5.01
CA LYS A 490 29.82 -22.14 4.76
C LYS A 490 28.56 -22.93 4.39
N PRO A 491 28.62 -23.86 3.43
CA PRO A 491 27.47 -24.72 3.13
C PRO A 491 27.22 -25.70 4.28
N PHE A 492 25.97 -26.09 4.48
CA PHE A 492 25.65 -27.29 5.26
C PHE A 492 26.21 -28.54 4.56
N SER A 493 26.58 -29.55 5.35
CA SER A 493 26.99 -30.85 4.84
C SER A 493 25.78 -31.69 4.46
N SER A 494 25.79 -32.27 3.26
CA SER A 494 24.81 -33.27 2.81
C SER A 494 23.34 -32.82 2.81
N ILE A 495 23.07 -31.51 2.81
CA ILE A 495 21.73 -30.94 2.66
C ILE A 495 21.71 -30.16 1.35
N TYR A 496 20.80 -30.54 0.47
CA TYR A 496 20.67 -29.96 -0.86
C TYR A 496 19.23 -29.54 -1.11
N LYS A 497 19.07 -28.49 -1.90
CA LYS A 497 17.82 -28.10 -2.52
C LYS A 497 18.03 -28.21 -4.02
N ASP A 498 17.27 -29.08 -4.66
CA ASP A 498 17.36 -29.30 -6.09
C ASP A 498 16.25 -28.52 -6.80
N ASN A 499 16.66 -27.63 -7.71
CA ASN A 499 15.79 -26.72 -8.44
C ASN A 499 15.63 -27.27 -9.87
N PHE A 500 14.48 -27.90 -10.14
CA PHE A 500 14.20 -28.50 -11.44
C PHE A 500 13.67 -27.47 -12.43
N GLN A 501 14.18 -27.53 -13.66
CA GLN A 501 13.59 -26.84 -14.79
C GLN A 501 12.56 -27.74 -15.48
N ALA A 502 11.42 -27.15 -15.85
CA ALA A 502 10.43 -27.84 -16.66
C ALA A 502 11.00 -28.06 -18.07
N VAL A 503 11.00 -29.31 -18.54
CA VAL A 503 11.42 -29.64 -19.90
C VAL A 503 10.22 -29.46 -20.82
N GLN A 504 10.32 -28.49 -21.72
CA GLN A 504 9.33 -28.24 -22.78
C GLN A 504 9.76 -28.93 -24.08
N TYR A 505 8.91 -28.89 -25.11
CA TYR A 505 9.24 -29.46 -26.42
C TYR A 505 10.32 -28.63 -27.18
N LEU A 506 10.46 -27.37 -26.79
CA LEU A 506 11.47 -26.45 -27.30
C LEU A 506 12.84 -26.77 -26.73
N GLN A 507 13.88 -26.48 -27.51
CA GLN A 507 15.26 -26.54 -27.04
C GLN A 507 15.42 -25.70 -25.78
N ASN A 508 15.94 -26.33 -24.71
CA ASN A 508 16.04 -25.71 -23.41
C ASN A 508 16.98 -24.50 -23.45
N SER A 509 16.49 -23.33 -23.04
CA SER A 509 17.32 -22.14 -22.89
C SER A 509 18.22 -22.31 -21.66
N ASN A 510 19.47 -21.82 -21.75
CA ASN A 510 20.42 -21.88 -20.64
C ASN A 510 19.84 -21.33 -19.32
N ASN A 511 20.33 -21.89 -18.21
CA ASN A 511 19.92 -21.58 -16.85
C ASN A 511 19.81 -20.07 -16.59
N LYS A 512 18.68 -19.63 -16.01
CA LYS A 512 18.63 -18.32 -15.35
C LYS A 512 19.67 -18.33 -14.24
N ASN A 513 20.68 -17.47 -14.35
CA ASN A 513 21.71 -17.28 -13.33
C ASN A 513 21.09 -16.58 -12.11
N GLU A 514 20.33 -17.34 -11.33
CA GLU A 514 19.79 -16.93 -10.05
C GLU A 514 20.81 -17.24 -8.95
N GLU A 515 20.98 -16.29 -8.04
CA GLU A 515 21.82 -16.48 -6.85
C GLU A 515 21.02 -17.14 -5.74
N VAL A 516 21.73 -17.83 -4.83
CA VAL A 516 21.13 -18.32 -3.59
C VAL A 516 20.70 -17.12 -2.73
N SER A 517 19.41 -16.96 -2.51
CA SER A 517 18.88 -15.89 -1.64
C SER A 517 19.35 -16.11 -0.20
N SER A 518 19.96 -15.09 0.41
CA SER A 518 20.40 -15.16 1.81
C SER A 518 19.66 -14.13 2.66
N SER A 519 19.39 -14.46 3.93
CA SER A 519 18.74 -13.52 4.84
C SER A 519 19.69 -12.37 5.17
N GLU A 520 19.21 -11.14 5.03
CA GLU A 520 20.02 -9.95 5.22
C GLU A 520 19.89 -9.36 6.63
N PHE A 521 20.77 -8.43 6.97
CA PHE A 521 20.64 -7.66 8.20
C PHE A 521 19.43 -6.74 8.14
N GLN A 522 18.51 -6.88 9.10
CA GLN A 522 17.31 -6.05 9.20
C GLN A 522 16.96 -5.71 10.64
N ILE A 523 16.67 -4.43 10.89
CA ILE A 523 16.21 -3.91 12.20
C ILE A 523 14.91 -3.16 12.06
N LEU A 524 14.02 -3.38 13.02
CA LEU A 524 12.85 -2.56 13.27
C LEU A 524 13.13 -1.59 14.43
N LEU A 525 13.13 -0.30 14.15
CA LEU A 525 13.14 0.76 15.16
C LEU A 525 11.73 1.26 15.39
N THR A 526 11.30 1.31 16.65
CA THR A 526 10.06 1.99 17.06
C THR A 526 10.43 3.30 17.74
N SER A 527 9.93 4.41 17.22
CA SER A 527 10.12 5.76 17.75
C SER A 527 8.79 6.36 18.22
N LYS A 528 8.87 7.26 19.21
CA LYS A 528 7.72 8.04 19.69
C LYS A 528 7.45 9.29 18.85
N ASN A 529 8.43 9.75 18.06
CA ASN A 529 8.35 10.97 17.25
C ASN A 529 9.11 10.75 15.93
N THR A 530 8.93 11.67 14.98
CA THR A 530 9.88 11.84 13.87
C THR A 530 11.28 12.10 14.44
N LEU A 531 12.31 11.51 13.82
CA LEU A 531 13.69 11.69 14.31
C LEU A 531 14.16 13.12 14.00
N PRO A 532 14.60 13.90 15.00
CA PRO A 532 14.87 15.32 14.82
C PRO A 532 16.02 15.64 13.87
N PHE A 533 17.14 14.92 13.99
CA PHE A 533 18.37 15.24 13.26
C PHE A 533 18.70 14.22 12.17
N MET A 534 18.36 12.95 12.37
CA MET A 534 18.57 11.93 11.34
C MET A 534 17.66 12.15 10.13
N ASP A 535 18.17 11.87 8.92
CA ASP A 535 17.31 11.73 7.74
C ASP A 535 16.42 10.50 7.91
N SER A 536 15.20 10.74 8.36
CA SER A 536 14.20 9.70 8.58
C SER A 536 13.26 9.53 7.39
N GLU A 537 13.66 9.99 6.20
CA GLU A 537 12.98 9.75 4.93
C GLU A 537 13.64 8.62 4.13
N ILE A 538 12.90 8.05 3.19
CA ILE A 538 13.43 7.03 2.27
C ILE A 538 14.14 7.77 1.13
N SER A 539 15.32 8.32 1.41
CA SER A 539 16.13 9.10 0.45
C SER A 539 17.17 8.25 -0.30
N LEU A 540 17.27 6.94 0.01
CA LEU A 540 18.32 6.05 -0.50
C LEU A 540 19.75 6.56 -0.19
N SER A 541 19.89 7.39 0.86
CA SER A 541 21.17 7.89 1.35
C SER A 541 21.79 6.97 2.41
N LYS A 542 23.08 7.17 2.67
CA LYS A 542 23.86 6.40 3.67
C LYS A 542 23.66 6.99 5.06
N LEU A 543 23.25 6.16 6.01
CA LEU A 543 23.25 6.49 7.44
C LEU A 543 24.44 5.82 8.12
N GLU A 544 25.27 6.59 8.80
CA GLU A 544 26.51 6.10 9.41
C GLU A 544 26.23 5.46 10.78
N ASN A 545 26.79 4.27 11.00
CA ASN A 545 26.67 3.49 12.23
C ASN A 545 27.96 3.54 13.06
N ASP A 546 28.30 4.72 13.55
CA ASP A 546 29.55 4.94 14.31
C ASP A 546 29.43 4.59 15.81
N ASN A 547 28.21 4.35 16.28
CA ASN A 547 27.93 4.15 17.69
C ASN A 547 27.21 2.81 17.91
N SER A 548 27.63 2.03 18.90
CA SER A 548 27.03 0.73 19.28
C SER A 548 25.63 0.82 19.91
N PHE A 549 24.86 1.87 19.63
CA PHE A 549 23.52 2.09 20.18
C PHE A 549 22.43 1.25 19.50
N LEU A 550 22.68 0.81 18.26
CA LEU A 550 21.79 -0.09 17.55
C LEU A 550 22.17 -1.55 17.84
N LEU A 551 21.17 -2.40 18.01
CA LEU A 551 21.37 -3.85 17.97
C LEU A 551 22.02 -4.25 16.62
N GLY A 552 22.70 -5.39 16.57
CA GLY A 552 23.33 -5.87 15.33
C GLY A 552 24.84 -6.05 15.44
N THR A 553 25.55 -5.84 14.33
CA THR A 553 27.01 -6.01 14.24
C THR A 553 27.71 -4.69 14.00
N ILE A 554 28.84 -4.48 14.68
CA ILE A 554 29.77 -3.36 14.45
C ILE A 554 30.42 -3.39 13.06
N ALA A 555 30.33 -4.52 12.35
CA ALA A 555 30.88 -4.66 11.00
C ALA A 555 30.07 -3.87 9.95
N ILE A 556 28.80 -3.55 10.22
CA ILE A 556 27.95 -2.80 9.30
C ILE A 556 28.16 -1.31 9.55
N LYS A 557 28.86 -0.65 8.62
CA LYS A 557 29.21 0.78 8.70
C LYS A 557 28.07 1.69 8.25
N ASN A 558 27.36 1.31 7.19
CA ASN A 558 26.35 2.16 6.55
C ASN A 558 25.01 1.43 6.50
N LEU A 559 23.95 2.16 6.87
CA LEU A 559 22.58 1.71 6.96
C LEU A 559 21.69 2.50 6.00
N LEU A 560 20.53 1.93 5.70
CA LEU A 560 19.50 2.54 4.86
C LEU A 560 18.12 2.30 5.47
N ILE A 561 17.29 3.35 5.54
CA ILE A 561 15.85 3.22 5.82
C ILE A 561 15.13 2.87 4.52
N TYR A 562 14.39 1.77 4.51
CA TYR A 562 13.65 1.32 3.32
C TYR A 562 12.12 1.26 3.51
N GLU A 563 11.64 1.30 4.76
CA GLU A 563 10.21 1.34 5.08
C GLU A 563 9.96 2.26 6.28
N ARG A 564 8.85 3.01 6.23
CA ARG A 564 8.35 3.84 7.32
C ARG A 564 6.88 3.51 7.59
N LYS A 565 6.51 3.39 8.86
CA LYS A 565 5.11 3.41 9.28
C LYS A 565 4.89 4.55 10.25
N LEU A 566 3.91 5.39 9.95
CA LEU A 566 3.52 6.53 10.76
C LEU A 566 2.08 6.31 11.22
N SER A 567 1.86 6.24 12.52
CA SER A 567 0.52 6.12 13.10
C SER A 567 0.28 7.28 14.05
N PHE A 568 -0.74 8.06 13.73
CA PHE A 568 -1.20 9.22 14.49
C PHE A 568 -2.62 8.98 14.96
N SER A 569 -2.87 9.10 16.26
CA SER A 569 -4.21 8.93 16.84
C SER A 569 -4.57 10.09 17.75
N ARG A 570 -5.73 10.71 17.53
CA ARG A 570 -6.17 11.89 18.30
C ARG A 570 -6.29 11.53 19.77
N SER A 571 -5.69 12.34 20.64
CA SER A 571 -5.70 12.08 22.08
C SER A 571 -7.11 12.16 22.64
N LYS A 572 -7.33 11.50 23.79
CA LYS A 572 -8.61 11.56 24.50
C LYS A 572 -8.99 12.99 24.90
N TYR A 573 -8.01 13.78 25.34
CA TYR A 573 -8.21 15.18 25.75
C TYR A 573 -8.65 16.05 24.58
N THR A 574 -7.92 15.98 23.46
CA THR A 574 -8.26 16.75 22.25
C THR A 574 -9.64 16.37 21.74
N THR A 575 -9.98 15.08 21.75
CA THR A 575 -11.32 14.61 21.36
C THR A 575 -12.37 15.26 22.24
N ARG A 576 -12.23 15.19 23.57
CA ARG A 576 -13.21 15.80 24.48
C ARG A 576 -13.36 17.32 24.29
N GLU A 577 -12.25 18.05 24.17
CA GLU A 577 -12.29 19.50 23.98
C GLU A 577 -12.90 19.87 22.62
N LEU A 578 -12.72 19.04 21.58
CA LEU A 578 -13.39 19.22 20.30
C LEU A 578 -14.91 19.16 20.45
N TYR A 579 -15.46 18.07 21.00
CA TYR A 579 -16.92 17.92 21.15
C TYR A 579 -17.52 19.03 22.02
N LYS A 580 -16.86 19.37 23.14
CA LYS A 580 -17.27 20.50 23.99
C LYS A 580 -17.29 21.86 23.25
N ASN A 581 -16.39 22.06 22.29
CA ASN A 581 -16.37 23.29 21.49
C ASN A 581 -17.43 23.26 20.38
N LEU A 582 -17.75 22.09 19.83
CA LEU A 582 -18.83 21.92 18.84
C LEU A 582 -20.19 22.28 19.43
N ASP A 583 -20.46 21.92 20.69
CA ASP A 583 -21.71 22.26 21.40
C ASP A 583 -21.95 23.77 21.52
N ARG A 584 -20.88 24.57 21.46
CA ARG A 584 -20.93 26.04 21.59
C ARG A 584 -21.07 26.73 20.24
N LEU A 585 -20.93 26.00 19.13
CA LEU A 585 -21.08 26.53 17.78
C LEU A 585 -22.52 26.23 17.33
N HIS A 586 -23.33 27.27 17.21
CA HIS A 586 -24.69 27.18 16.68
C HIS A 586 -24.72 27.68 15.22
N TYR A 587 -25.58 27.08 14.39
CA TYR A 587 -25.83 27.59 13.05
C TYR A 587 -26.66 28.88 13.13
N LYS A 588 -26.42 29.82 12.22
CA LYS A 588 -27.15 31.09 12.18
C LYS A 588 -28.59 30.91 11.69
N THR A 589 -28.77 30.06 10.69
CA THR A 589 -30.08 29.65 10.15
C THR A 589 -30.01 28.19 9.71
N ASP A 590 -31.16 27.57 9.49
CA ASP A 590 -31.27 26.20 8.96
C ASP A 590 -31.13 26.12 7.42
N SER A 591 -30.77 27.23 6.76
CA SER A 591 -30.59 27.25 5.30
C SER A 591 -29.30 26.54 4.88
N GLU A 592 -29.34 25.82 3.75
CA GLU A 592 -28.17 25.11 3.20
C GLU A 592 -26.97 26.06 2.97
N SER A 593 -27.21 27.34 2.66
CA SER A 593 -26.17 28.36 2.49
C SER A 593 -25.46 28.82 3.76
N ASP A 594 -26.08 28.63 4.93
CA ASP A 594 -25.54 29.04 6.23
C ASP A 594 -24.98 27.88 7.05
N VAL A 595 -25.27 26.63 6.67
CA VAL A 595 -24.66 25.45 7.27
C VAL A 595 -23.19 25.39 6.85
N TYR A 596 -22.29 25.21 7.80
CA TYR A 596 -20.85 25.13 7.56
C TYR A 596 -20.22 24.03 8.39
N GLU A 597 -19.01 23.60 7.99
CA GLU A 597 -18.28 22.57 8.71
C GLU A 597 -17.76 23.15 10.04
N LYS A 598 -18.34 22.75 11.18
CA LYS A 598 -18.06 23.40 12.47
C LYS A 598 -16.65 23.14 13.00
N ILE A 599 -16.04 21.99 12.72
CA ILE A 599 -14.72 21.63 13.28
C ILE A 599 -13.64 22.61 12.81
N ALA A 600 -13.74 23.09 11.56
CA ALA A 600 -12.86 24.08 10.96
C ALA A 600 -12.70 25.35 11.81
N PHE A 601 -13.75 25.75 12.52
CA PHE A 601 -13.77 26.99 13.31
C PHE A 601 -13.40 26.77 14.79
N THR A 602 -13.01 25.54 15.17
CA THR A 602 -12.55 25.24 16.53
C THR A 602 -11.08 25.63 16.72
N LYS A 603 -10.74 26.13 17.93
CA LYS A 603 -9.37 26.51 18.27
C LYS A 603 -8.47 25.27 18.32
N ILE A 604 -7.31 25.35 17.68
CA ILE A 604 -6.35 24.25 17.56
C ILE A 604 -5.38 24.25 18.76
N LEU A 605 -5.14 23.08 19.34
CA LEU A 605 -4.10 22.87 20.35
C LEU A 605 -2.76 22.58 19.65
N ASN A 606 -1.64 22.96 20.29
CA ASN A 606 -0.31 22.73 19.72
C ASN A 606 0.02 21.24 19.54
N ARG A 607 -0.51 20.37 20.41
CA ARG A 607 -0.31 18.91 20.36
C ARG A 607 -1.66 18.24 20.51
N THR A 608 -1.97 17.34 19.59
CA THR A 608 -3.31 16.76 19.46
C THR A 608 -3.31 15.25 19.32
N HIS A 609 -2.20 14.65 18.88
CA HIS A 609 -2.13 13.23 18.52
C HIS A 609 -1.05 12.49 19.31
N ASP A 610 -1.31 11.21 19.60
CA ASP A 610 -0.30 10.22 19.98
C ASP A 610 0.40 9.71 18.73
N ASN A 611 1.73 9.59 18.82
CA ASN A 611 2.61 9.27 17.71
C ASN A 611 3.25 7.90 17.94
N SER A 612 3.17 7.04 16.92
CA SER A 612 3.88 5.76 16.89
C SER A 612 4.49 5.57 15.52
N LEU A 613 5.81 5.69 15.44
CA LEU A 613 6.56 5.58 14.20
C LEU A 613 7.41 4.32 14.22
N THR A 614 7.50 3.63 13.09
CA THR A 614 8.45 2.53 12.91
C THR A 614 9.26 2.68 11.65
N TYR A 615 10.54 2.33 11.72
CA TYR A 615 11.47 2.35 10.59
C TYR A 615 12.05 0.95 10.41
N ARG A 616 12.05 0.44 9.18
CA ARG A 616 12.89 -0.72 8.85
C ARG A 616 14.18 -0.27 8.21
N ILE A 617 15.26 -0.86 8.71
CA ILE A 617 16.63 -0.50 8.34
C ILE A 617 17.36 -1.75 7.86
N LYS A 618 18.07 -1.63 6.74
CA LYS A 618 18.96 -2.67 6.19
C LYS A 618 20.37 -2.15 5.98
N SER A 619 21.32 -3.05 5.69
CA SER A 619 22.68 -2.67 5.30
C SER A 619 22.67 -1.96 3.95
N TYR A 620 23.39 -0.84 3.83
CA TYR A 620 23.52 -0.14 2.55
C TYR A 620 24.27 -0.98 1.49
N SER A 621 25.16 -1.88 1.92
CA SER A 621 25.88 -2.80 1.01
C SER A 621 24.95 -3.76 0.27
N ASN A 622 23.73 -3.93 0.77
CA ASN A 622 22.73 -4.85 0.25
C ASN A 622 21.53 -4.06 -0.30
N ILE A 623 21.81 -2.95 -0.99
CA ILE A 623 20.76 -2.23 -1.67
C ILE A 623 20.25 -3.10 -2.83
N ALA A 624 18.97 -3.44 -2.75
CA ALA A 624 18.26 -4.25 -3.72
C ALA A 624 16.86 -3.65 -3.91
N PRO A 625 16.26 -3.79 -5.11
CA PRO A 625 14.90 -3.34 -5.34
C PRO A 625 13.93 -4.13 -4.47
N GLU A 626 12.84 -3.49 -4.07
CA GLU A 626 11.77 -4.10 -3.30
C GLU A 626 10.48 -3.99 -4.08
N TYR A 627 9.72 -5.07 -4.12
CA TYR A 627 8.45 -5.14 -4.84
C TYR A 627 7.31 -5.45 -3.88
N PRO A 628 6.11 -4.89 -4.10
CA PRO A 628 4.92 -5.35 -3.41
C PRO A 628 4.57 -6.77 -3.83
N ASN A 629 3.78 -7.49 -3.02
CA ASN A 629 3.17 -8.74 -3.47
C ASN A 629 2.27 -8.46 -4.68
N TYR A 630 2.39 -9.27 -5.72
CA TYR A 630 1.62 -9.19 -6.95
C TYR A 630 1.17 -10.59 -7.40
N LYS A 631 0.22 -10.63 -8.35
CA LYS A 631 -0.18 -11.87 -9.01
C LYS A 631 0.63 -12.06 -10.29
N THR A 632 1.24 -13.24 -10.43
CA THR A 632 1.99 -13.63 -11.62
C THR A 632 1.06 -13.80 -12.84
N PHE A 633 1.67 -13.91 -14.02
CA PHE A 633 0.98 -14.12 -15.28
C PHE A 633 0.07 -15.37 -15.26
N ASP A 634 -1.16 -15.20 -15.73
CA ASP A 634 -2.11 -16.29 -15.99
C ASP A 634 -2.17 -16.58 -17.49
N ARG A 635 -2.15 -17.88 -17.83
CA ARG A 635 -2.26 -18.35 -19.21
C ARG A 635 -3.65 -18.09 -19.78
N PHE A 636 -3.71 -17.86 -21.07
CA PHE A 636 -4.97 -17.69 -21.80
C PHE A 636 -4.84 -18.20 -23.23
N TYR A 637 -5.99 -18.45 -23.84
CA TYR A 637 -6.08 -19.04 -25.18
C TYR A 637 -6.46 -18.02 -26.23
N ILE A 638 -5.88 -18.17 -27.42
CA ILE A 638 -6.19 -17.40 -28.62
C ILE A 638 -6.36 -18.39 -29.77
N ASN A 639 -7.29 -18.12 -30.67
CA ASN A 639 -7.37 -18.83 -31.95
C ASN A 639 -6.61 -18.02 -33.02
N GLY A 640 -5.80 -18.70 -33.82
CA GLY A 640 -5.06 -18.09 -34.92
C GLY A 640 -5.17 -18.88 -36.20
N LYS A 641 -5.00 -18.20 -37.33
CA LYS A 641 -4.99 -18.79 -38.67
C LYS A 641 -3.58 -18.71 -39.24
N ILE A 642 -3.07 -19.81 -39.76
CA ILE A 642 -1.72 -19.82 -40.34
C ILE A 642 -1.74 -19.16 -41.73
N THR A 643 -0.76 -18.30 -41.98
CA THR A 643 -0.61 -17.58 -43.25
C THR A 643 0.85 -17.61 -43.72
N ILE A 644 1.09 -17.34 -45.01
CA ILE A 644 2.43 -17.32 -45.62
C ILE A 644 2.72 -15.98 -46.29
N GLY A 645 1.72 -15.41 -46.95
CA GLY A 645 1.76 -14.12 -47.63
C GLY A 645 0.35 -13.67 -47.96
N GLU A 646 0.22 -12.46 -48.52
CA GLU A 646 -1.09 -11.86 -48.80
C GLU A 646 -1.73 -12.42 -50.07
N ASN A 647 -0.94 -12.50 -51.15
CA ASN A 647 -1.40 -13.00 -52.45
C ASN A 647 -0.93 -14.45 -52.63
N VAL A 648 -1.77 -15.40 -52.24
CA VAL A 648 -1.48 -16.84 -52.36
C VAL A 648 -1.98 -17.36 -53.71
N ASN A 649 -1.06 -17.90 -54.52
CA ASN A 649 -1.39 -18.52 -55.81
C ASN A 649 -2.23 -19.80 -55.63
N ASN A 650 -3.09 -20.11 -56.59
CA ASN A 650 -3.97 -21.29 -56.55
C ASN A 650 -3.22 -22.63 -56.46
N ASP A 651 -2.04 -22.75 -57.08
CA ASP A 651 -1.23 -23.97 -56.98
C ASP A 651 -0.43 -24.03 -55.67
N SER A 652 -0.25 -22.89 -55.01
CA SER A 652 0.37 -22.77 -53.68
C SER A 652 -0.68 -22.60 -52.56
N LYS A 653 -1.95 -22.94 -52.84
CA LYS A 653 -3.10 -22.61 -52.00
C LYS A 653 -2.98 -23.13 -50.57
N LYS A 654 -2.40 -24.31 -50.38
CA LYS A 654 -2.20 -24.98 -49.09
C LYS A 654 -0.75 -25.44 -48.93
N ALA A 655 0.17 -24.50 -49.03
CA ALA A 655 1.59 -24.72 -48.84
C ALA A 655 1.99 -24.53 -47.36
N TYR A 656 3.28 -24.75 -47.06
CA TYR A 656 3.89 -24.40 -45.78
C TYR A 656 5.16 -23.58 -46.04
N LYS A 657 5.50 -22.69 -45.11
CA LYS A 657 6.75 -21.92 -45.11
C LYS A 657 7.20 -21.70 -43.67
N PHE A 658 8.51 -21.75 -43.46
CA PHE A 658 9.12 -21.43 -42.17
C PHE A 658 9.80 -20.07 -42.22
N PHE A 659 9.72 -19.36 -41.10
CA PHE A 659 10.27 -18.01 -40.94
C PHE A 659 11.36 -17.97 -39.87
N LYS A 660 12.23 -16.96 -39.93
CA LYS A 660 13.28 -16.70 -38.95
C LYS A 660 13.26 -15.26 -38.44
N ASN A 661 13.91 -15.02 -37.30
CA ASN A 661 14.18 -13.69 -36.75
C ASN A 661 12.95 -12.78 -36.60
N TYR A 662 11.76 -13.33 -36.37
CA TYR A 662 10.51 -12.56 -36.26
C TYR A 662 10.20 -11.69 -37.48
N LYS A 663 10.62 -12.14 -38.66
CA LYS A 663 10.45 -11.45 -39.95
C LYS A 663 9.90 -12.40 -41.00
N PRO A 664 9.28 -11.87 -42.07
CA PRO A 664 8.79 -12.67 -43.19
C PRO A 664 9.95 -13.11 -44.12
N GLU A 665 11.03 -13.63 -43.54
CA GLU A 665 12.21 -14.15 -44.23
C GLU A 665 12.19 -15.69 -44.20
N GLU A 666 12.42 -16.32 -45.35
CA GLU A 666 12.46 -17.77 -45.44
C GLU A 666 13.57 -18.39 -44.59
N SER A 667 13.24 -19.54 -44.01
CA SER A 667 14.11 -20.32 -43.15
C SER A 667 14.04 -21.81 -43.48
N SER A 668 15.03 -22.54 -42.97
CA SER A 668 15.16 -23.98 -43.13
C SER A 668 15.50 -24.66 -41.80
N LEU A 669 15.09 -25.93 -41.68
CA LEU A 669 15.44 -26.76 -40.52
C LEU A 669 16.95 -26.99 -40.41
N SER A 670 17.67 -26.97 -41.52
CA SER A 670 19.12 -27.18 -41.60
C SER A 670 19.96 -26.06 -40.98
N GLU A 671 19.47 -24.81 -40.98
CA GLU A 671 20.22 -23.65 -40.46
C GLU A 671 20.47 -23.75 -38.95
N PHE A 672 19.59 -24.43 -38.21
CA PHE A 672 19.60 -24.48 -36.75
C PHE A 672 19.98 -25.85 -36.17
N GLN A 673 20.45 -26.78 -37.00
CA GLN A 673 20.92 -28.08 -36.55
C GLN A 673 22.22 -27.95 -35.75
N GLU A 674 22.24 -28.56 -34.56
CA GLU A 674 23.45 -28.66 -33.76
C GLU A 674 24.45 -29.64 -34.39
N SER A 675 25.71 -29.58 -33.97
CA SER A 675 26.79 -30.40 -34.56
C SER A 675 26.50 -31.91 -34.57
N GLY A 676 25.74 -32.41 -33.60
CA GLY A 676 25.33 -33.82 -33.52
C GLY A 676 24.18 -34.23 -34.45
N GLU A 677 23.45 -33.27 -35.05
CA GLU A 677 22.32 -33.54 -35.94
C GLU A 677 22.69 -33.39 -37.42
N LYS A 678 23.76 -32.64 -37.71
CA LYS A 678 24.22 -32.36 -39.07
C LYS A 678 24.56 -33.67 -39.80
N GLY A 679 23.97 -33.81 -40.99
CA GLY A 679 24.17 -34.98 -41.86
C GLY A 679 23.03 -36.00 -41.83
N THR A 680 22.02 -35.81 -40.97
CA THR A 680 20.78 -36.61 -40.98
C THR A 680 19.53 -35.73 -41.02
N SER A 681 18.39 -36.29 -41.43
CA SER A 681 17.08 -35.61 -41.42
C SER A 681 16.38 -35.66 -40.06
N VAL A 682 17.11 -35.95 -38.97
CA VAL A 682 16.59 -36.06 -37.62
C VAL A 682 16.68 -34.71 -36.92
N ILE A 683 15.64 -34.34 -36.17
CA ILE A 683 15.62 -33.15 -35.32
C ILE A 683 15.45 -33.61 -33.87
N GLN A 684 16.39 -33.24 -33.02
CA GLN A 684 16.35 -33.47 -31.57
C GLN A 684 16.04 -32.14 -30.88
N ASN A 685 14.97 -32.14 -30.09
CA ASN A 685 14.30 -30.96 -29.53
C ASN A 685 13.84 -29.96 -30.61
N SER A 686 12.64 -29.41 -30.47
CA SER A 686 12.16 -28.45 -31.48
C SER A 686 12.95 -27.15 -31.36
N LYS A 687 13.48 -26.65 -32.49
CA LYS A 687 14.32 -25.44 -32.51
C LYS A 687 13.47 -24.19 -32.27
N THR A 688 13.92 -23.32 -31.37
CA THR A 688 13.20 -22.11 -30.94
C THR A 688 13.16 -21.00 -32.01
N SER A 689 14.10 -21.01 -32.94
CA SER A 689 14.29 -19.93 -33.93
C SER A 689 13.54 -20.12 -35.25
N ILE A 690 12.70 -21.16 -35.35
CA ILE A 690 11.91 -21.48 -36.55
C ILE A 690 10.44 -21.19 -36.26
N PHE A 691 9.84 -20.31 -37.04
CA PHE A 691 8.51 -19.77 -36.76
C PHE A 691 7.49 -20.04 -37.86
N TYR A 692 6.23 -20.21 -37.46
CA TYR A 692 5.06 -20.01 -38.31
C TYR A 692 4.58 -18.57 -38.22
N ALA A 693 4.02 -18.03 -39.31
CA ALA A 693 3.27 -16.78 -39.27
C ALA A 693 1.79 -17.07 -39.05
N VAL A 694 1.21 -16.41 -38.04
CA VAL A 694 -0.15 -16.68 -37.59
C VAL A 694 -0.92 -15.37 -37.51
N GLU A 695 -1.97 -15.26 -38.32
CA GLU A 695 -2.94 -14.19 -38.26
C GLU A 695 -3.88 -14.37 -37.07
N ILE A 696 -4.03 -13.34 -36.26
CA ILE A 696 -4.95 -13.28 -35.12
C ILE A 696 -6.06 -12.26 -35.36
N ALA A 697 -7.11 -12.29 -34.53
CA ALA A 697 -8.16 -11.28 -34.59
C ALA A 697 -7.59 -9.87 -34.36
N LYS A 698 -7.96 -8.92 -35.22
CA LYS A 698 -7.41 -7.56 -35.24
C LYS A 698 -7.74 -6.80 -33.94
N GLU A 699 -8.86 -7.13 -33.31
CA GLU A 699 -9.37 -6.54 -32.07
C GLU A 699 -8.52 -6.87 -30.84
N ILE A 700 -7.55 -7.78 -30.95
CA ILE A 700 -6.59 -8.11 -29.88
C ILE A 700 -5.40 -7.14 -29.89
N LEU A 701 -5.23 -6.33 -30.95
CA LEU A 701 -4.23 -5.27 -31.00
C LEU A 701 -4.77 -3.97 -30.37
N PRO A 702 -3.89 -3.02 -29.97
CA PRO A 702 -4.31 -1.68 -29.57
C PRO A 702 -5.09 -0.95 -30.68
N ASP A 703 -6.07 -0.14 -30.30
CA ASP A 703 -6.92 0.64 -31.24
C ASP A 703 -6.12 1.51 -32.23
N LYS A 704 -4.94 1.99 -31.82
CA LYS A 704 -4.07 2.85 -32.63
C LYS A 704 -2.97 2.10 -33.38
N SER A 705 -3.02 0.76 -33.38
CA SER A 705 -1.98 -0.04 -34.05
C SER A 705 -2.10 0.05 -35.57
N SER A 706 -0.99 0.39 -36.23
CA SER A 706 -0.82 0.27 -37.68
C SER A 706 -0.27 -1.08 -38.11
N GLU A 707 0.07 -1.95 -37.15
CA GLU A 707 0.67 -3.25 -37.43
C GLU A 707 -0.37 -4.24 -37.96
N LYS A 708 0.11 -5.19 -38.77
CA LYS A 708 -0.71 -6.33 -39.17
C LYS A 708 -0.82 -7.30 -37.98
N PRO A 709 -1.98 -7.93 -37.73
CA PRO A 709 -2.18 -8.85 -36.61
C PRO A 709 -1.53 -10.21 -36.90
N ILE A 710 -0.22 -10.23 -37.13
CA ILE A 710 0.57 -11.43 -37.39
C ILE A 710 1.53 -11.63 -36.24
N ILE A 711 1.41 -12.77 -35.58
CA ILE A 711 2.35 -13.24 -34.56
C ILE A 711 3.20 -14.37 -35.13
N TYR A 712 4.46 -14.44 -34.71
CA TYR A 712 5.37 -15.52 -35.07
C TYR A 712 5.51 -16.47 -33.90
N LEU A 713 5.09 -17.72 -34.11
CA LEU A 713 5.09 -18.77 -33.08
C LEU A 713 6.10 -19.85 -33.41
N PRO A 714 6.85 -20.35 -32.42
CA PRO A 714 7.84 -21.39 -32.65
C PRO A 714 7.16 -22.70 -33.10
N MET A 715 7.87 -23.45 -33.94
CA MET A 715 7.34 -24.65 -34.56
C MET A 715 7.30 -25.82 -33.57
N LYS A 716 6.11 -26.42 -33.43
CA LYS A 716 5.92 -27.74 -32.83
C LYS A 716 5.66 -28.75 -33.95
N VAL A 717 6.68 -29.53 -34.33
CA VAL A 717 6.60 -30.46 -35.48
C VAL A 717 5.50 -31.49 -35.30
N ASN A 718 5.43 -32.08 -34.10
CA ASN A 718 4.54 -33.20 -33.79
C ASN A 718 3.14 -32.74 -33.37
N ILE A 719 2.45 -32.01 -34.26
CA ILE A 719 1.02 -31.72 -34.13
C ILE A 719 0.22 -32.66 -35.04
N ASN A 720 0.49 -32.59 -36.35
CA ASN A 720 -0.16 -33.44 -37.35
C ASN A 720 0.66 -34.69 -37.69
N SER A 721 1.71 -34.99 -36.93
CA SER A 721 2.64 -36.07 -37.23
C SER A 721 2.94 -36.97 -36.03
N ALA A 722 3.15 -38.25 -36.32
CA ALA A 722 3.93 -39.17 -35.50
C ALA A 722 5.43 -39.08 -35.88
N ASN A 723 6.32 -39.78 -35.15
CA ASN A 723 7.76 -39.75 -35.36
C ASN A 723 8.22 -40.05 -36.81
N ASN A 724 7.43 -40.78 -37.59
CA ASN A 724 7.75 -41.14 -38.98
C ASN A 724 7.18 -40.17 -40.02
N GLN A 725 6.14 -39.41 -39.66
CA GLN A 725 5.43 -38.54 -40.58
C GLN A 725 5.99 -37.12 -40.52
N PHE A 726 5.91 -36.40 -41.64
CA PHE A 726 6.19 -34.98 -41.68
C PHE A 726 5.03 -34.27 -42.40
N MET A 727 4.10 -33.75 -41.60
CA MET A 727 2.94 -32.99 -42.08
C MET A 727 2.98 -31.62 -41.39
N PRO A 728 3.77 -30.66 -41.92
CA PRO A 728 3.86 -29.33 -41.34
C PRO A 728 2.50 -28.63 -41.39
N LEU A 729 2.27 -27.71 -40.46
CA LEU A 729 1.09 -26.86 -40.51
C LEU A 729 1.13 -25.99 -41.77
N ARG A 730 0.03 -25.98 -42.50
CA ARG A 730 -0.12 -25.26 -43.78
C ARG A 730 -0.91 -23.98 -43.58
N ASN A 731 -0.87 -23.09 -44.55
CA ASN A 731 -1.75 -21.92 -44.52
C ASN A 731 -3.23 -22.32 -44.56
N ASP A 732 -4.07 -21.47 -44.00
CA ASP A 732 -5.51 -21.67 -43.75
C ASP A 732 -5.89 -22.68 -42.66
N ASP A 733 -4.91 -23.34 -42.02
CA ASP A 733 -5.19 -24.11 -40.81
C ASP A 733 -5.50 -23.17 -39.63
N ILE A 734 -6.50 -23.54 -38.83
CA ILE A 734 -6.90 -22.81 -37.62
C ILE A 734 -6.36 -23.57 -36.40
N ILE A 735 -5.66 -22.87 -35.54
CA ILE A 735 -4.94 -23.43 -34.39
C ILE A 735 -5.35 -22.77 -33.09
N LEU A 736 -5.32 -23.56 -32.01
CA LEU A 736 -5.40 -23.09 -30.63
C LEU A 736 -4.00 -22.76 -30.12
N ILE A 737 -3.84 -21.54 -29.62
CA ILE A 737 -2.59 -21.00 -29.11
C ILE A 737 -2.77 -20.73 -27.63
N GLU A 738 -1.88 -21.25 -26.79
CA GLU A 738 -1.79 -20.86 -25.39
C GLU A 738 -0.65 -19.87 -25.24
N VAL A 739 -0.97 -18.68 -24.73
CA VAL A 739 0.04 -17.74 -24.29
C VAL A 739 0.48 -18.17 -22.89
N GLN A 740 1.74 -18.56 -22.76
CA GLN A 740 2.29 -19.14 -21.55
C GLN A 740 2.99 -18.11 -20.66
N SER A 741 3.55 -17.06 -21.26
CA SER A 741 4.20 -15.96 -20.56
C SER A 741 4.14 -14.67 -21.37
N PHE A 742 4.84 -13.63 -20.88
CA PHE A 742 4.95 -12.32 -21.51
C PHE A 742 5.50 -12.35 -22.95
N GLU A 743 6.38 -13.30 -23.26
CA GLU A 743 7.03 -13.44 -24.58
C GLU A 743 6.83 -14.82 -25.21
N SER A 744 6.25 -15.78 -24.49
CA SER A 744 6.10 -17.15 -24.97
C SER A 744 4.65 -17.53 -25.21
N ALA A 745 4.42 -18.11 -26.39
CA ALA A 745 3.15 -18.71 -26.78
C ALA A 745 3.42 -20.00 -27.56
N GLU A 746 2.54 -20.98 -27.40
CA GLU A 746 2.69 -22.31 -27.96
C GLU A 746 1.43 -22.76 -28.70
N ILE A 747 1.62 -23.56 -29.74
CA ILE A 747 0.53 -24.19 -30.48
C ILE A 747 0.15 -25.49 -29.76
N ILE A 748 -1.12 -25.61 -29.34
CA ILE A 748 -1.61 -26.79 -28.62
C ILE A 748 -2.34 -27.75 -29.55
N GLN A 749 -3.29 -27.23 -30.33
CA GLN A 749 -4.26 -28.06 -31.05
C GLN A 749 -4.59 -27.48 -32.43
N LEU A 750 -4.89 -28.36 -33.38
CA LEU A 750 -5.50 -28.03 -34.66
C LEU A 750 -7.03 -28.09 -34.54
N ILE A 751 -7.73 -27.03 -34.97
CA ILE A 751 -9.20 -26.93 -34.94
C ILE A 751 -9.80 -27.04 -36.36
N SER A 752 -8.98 -27.14 -37.40
CA SER A 752 -9.41 -27.25 -38.80
C SER A 752 -9.26 -28.64 -39.40
N ASN A 753 -10.06 -28.94 -40.42
CA ASN A 753 -9.94 -30.11 -41.29
C ASN A 753 -10.15 -29.68 -42.76
N SER A 754 -9.56 -30.40 -43.71
CA SER A 754 -9.85 -30.21 -45.13
C SER A 754 -10.55 -31.37 -45.83
N ALA A 755 -10.51 -32.55 -45.22
CA ALA A 755 -11.09 -33.75 -45.79
C ALA A 755 -12.20 -34.27 -44.88
N ILE A 756 -13.44 -33.96 -45.20
CA ILE A 756 -14.63 -34.45 -44.49
C ILE A 756 -15.59 -35.15 -45.46
N SER A 757 -16.53 -35.92 -44.91
CA SER A 757 -17.74 -36.32 -45.63
C SER A 757 -18.80 -35.22 -45.48
N THR A 758 -19.49 -34.89 -46.56
CA THR A 758 -20.70 -34.06 -46.54
C THR A 758 -21.97 -34.89 -46.59
N GLU A 759 -21.85 -36.19 -46.82
CA GLU A 759 -22.97 -37.12 -46.91
C GLU A 759 -23.40 -37.61 -45.54
N LYS A 760 -24.64 -38.05 -45.43
CA LYS A 760 -25.10 -38.80 -44.25
C LYS A 760 -24.26 -40.07 -44.17
N ALA A 761 -23.62 -40.31 -43.04
CA ALA A 761 -22.67 -41.42 -42.80
C ALA A 761 -23.24 -42.85 -43.02
N GLN A 762 -24.46 -42.97 -43.52
CA GLN A 762 -25.06 -44.21 -44.02
C GLN A 762 -24.79 -44.43 -45.53
N GLN A 763 -24.69 -43.36 -46.33
CA GLN A 763 -24.48 -43.45 -47.78
C GLN A 763 -23.00 -43.61 -48.12
N GLN A 764 -22.14 -42.93 -47.36
CA GLN A 764 -20.71 -42.93 -47.61
C GLN A 764 -19.93 -42.88 -46.29
N LEU A 765 -19.01 -43.83 -46.14
CA LEU A 765 -18.01 -43.86 -45.09
C LEU A 765 -16.65 -43.53 -45.72
N LEU A 766 -16.19 -42.30 -45.49
CA LEU A 766 -14.93 -41.77 -46.03
C LEU A 766 -13.83 -41.83 -44.97
N GLN A 767 -12.75 -42.52 -45.31
CA GLN A 767 -11.48 -42.46 -44.58
C GLN A 767 -10.40 -42.07 -45.58
N ARG A 768 -9.84 -40.86 -45.47
CA ARG A 768 -8.94 -40.34 -46.52
C ARG A 768 -7.88 -39.37 -46.03
N GLN A 769 -6.84 -39.22 -46.85
CA GLN A 769 -5.83 -38.18 -46.74
C GLN A 769 -5.76 -37.38 -48.03
N LEU A 770 -5.51 -36.07 -47.91
CA LEU A 770 -5.23 -35.17 -49.03
C LEU A 770 -3.74 -34.78 -48.99
N LEU A 771 -3.09 -34.76 -50.16
CA LEU A 771 -1.66 -34.46 -50.27
C LEU A 771 -1.40 -33.33 -51.27
N GLY A 772 -0.33 -32.57 -51.03
CA GLY A 772 0.15 -31.50 -51.90
C GLY A 772 -0.54 -30.14 -51.69
N ALA A 773 0.06 -29.09 -52.24
CA ALA A 773 -0.38 -27.70 -52.05
C ALA A 773 -1.75 -27.38 -52.70
N LYS A 774 -2.19 -28.18 -53.67
CA LYS A 774 -3.51 -28.08 -54.31
C LYS A 774 -4.53 -29.09 -53.76
N GLU A 775 -4.10 -29.98 -52.86
CA GLU A 775 -4.88 -31.14 -52.42
C GLU A 775 -5.37 -32.01 -53.59
N ASN A 776 -4.53 -32.15 -54.62
CA ASN A 776 -4.84 -32.86 -55.86
C ASN A 776 -4.64 -34.37 -55.77
N CYS A 777 -4.06 -34.86 -54.67
CA CYS A 777 -3.86 -36.28 -54.42
C CYS A 777 -4.78 -36.74 -53.28
N GLU A 778 -5.41 -37.89 -53.45
CA GLU A 778 -6.29 -38.50 -52.44
C GLU A 778 -5.89 -39.96 -52.22
N MET A 779 -5.65 -40.31 -50.95
CA MET A 779 -5.57 -41.71 -50.51
C MET A 779 -6.84 -42.00 -49.72
N ALA A 780 -7.80 -42.68 -50.33
CA ALA A 780 -9.10 -42.92 -49.70
C ALA A 780 -9.42 -44.41 -49.61
N TYR A 781 -10.11 -44.77 -48.54
CA TYR A 781 -10.97 -45.93 -48.47
C TYR A 781 -12.41 -45.42 -48.35
N THR A 782 -13.20 -45.68 -49.40
CA THR A 782 -14.59 -45.25 -49.49
C THR A 782 -15.49 -46.46 -49.54
N GLN A 783 -16.37 -46.59 -48.54
CA GLN A 783 -17.39 -47.61 -48.49
C GLN A 783 -18.77 -46.98 -48.72
N THR A 784 -19.48 -47.50 -49.71
CA THR A 784 -20.87 -47.14 -50.02
C THR A 784 -21.75 -48.38 -49.96
N SER A 785 -23.06 -48.22 -50.15
CA SER A 785 -23.99 -49.36 -50.32
C SER A 785 -23.59 -50.28 -51.47
N ASP A 786 -22.90 -49.74 -52.48
CA ASP A 786 -22.59 -50.45 -53.72
C ASP A 786 -21.27 -51.24 -53.62
N GLY A 787 -20.44 -50.98 -52.62
CA GLY A 787 -19.22 -51.74 -52.36
C GLY A 787 -18.13 -50.92 -51.67
N GLU A 788 -16.97 -51.56 -51.54
CA GLU A 788 -15.78 -50.99 -50.91
C GLU A 788 -14.73 -50.70 -51.96
N THR A 789 -14.21 -49.47 -51.96
CA THR A 789 -13.18 -49.04 -52.90
C THR A 789 -12.02 -48.36 -52.18
N PHE A 790 -10.81 -48.89 -52.36
CA PHE A 790 -9.58 -48.19 -52.05
C PHE A 790 -9.12 -47.41 -53.27
N SER A 791 -8.66 -46.18 -53.10
CA SER A 791 -8.23 -45.30 -54.19
C SER A 791 -6.99 -44.49 -53.85
N LEU A 792 -6.04 -44.46 -54.80
CA LEU A 792 -4.96 -43.47 -54.88
C LEU A 792 -5.16 -42.68 -56.17
N THR A 793 -5.65 -41.45 -56.07
CA THR A 793 -5.95 -40.61 -57.24
C THR A 793 -5.10 -39.36 -57.27
N GLN A 794 -4.78 -38.88 -58.46
CA GLN A 794 -4.13 -37.58 -58.68
C GLN A 794 -4.87 -36.83 -59.79
N LEU A 795 -5.35 -35.63 -59.47
CA LEU A 795 -6.13 -34.77 -60.35
C LEU A 795 -5.31 -33.54 -60.77
N ASN A 796 -4.61 -33.63 -61.89
CA ASN A 796 -3.87 -32.52 -62.48
C ASN A 796 -4.68 -31.89 -63.63
N GLU A 797 -4.29 -30.70 -64.08
CA GLU A 797 -5.07 -29.94 -65.07
C GLU A 797 -5.23 -30.69 -66.41
N ALA A 798 -4.16 -31.35 -66.89
CA ALA A 798 -4.17 -32.14 -68.12
C ALA A 798 -4.30 -33.66 -67.90
N CYS A 799 -4.06 -34.16 -66.69
CA CYS A 799 -3.87 -35.59 -66.41
C CYS A 799 -4.63 -36.04 -65.15
N GLU A 800 -5.31 -37.17 -65.22
CA GLU A 800 -5.96 -37.83 -64.09
C GLU A 800 -5.41 -39.25 -63.93
N ASN A 801 -4.58 -39.45 -62.91
CA ASN A 801 -4.05 -40.77 -62.55
C ASN A 801 -4.93 -41.40 -61.49
N SER A 802 -5.16 -42.71 -61.57
CA SER A 802 -5.83 -43.44 -60.50
C SER A 802 -5.35 -44.88 -60.37
N PHE A 803 -5.23 -45.32 -59.12
CA PHE A 803 -5.11 -46.71 -58.72
C PHE A 803 -6.32 -47.05 -57.84
N LEU A 804 -7.08 -48.07 -58.21
CA LEU A 804 -8.32 -48.43 -57.51
C LEU A 804 -8.32 -49.92 -57.19
N ILE A 805 -8.78 -50.28 -55.99
CA ILE A 805 -9.06 -51.67 -55.62
C ILE A 805 -10.52 -51.73 -55.20
N ASN A 806 -11.32 -52.49 -55.93
CA ASN A 806 -12.73 -52.64 -55.67
C ASN A 806 -13.07 -54.10 -55.35
N ASN A 807 -13.91 -54.34 -54.36
CA ASN A 807 -14.28 -55.70 -53.94
C ASN A 807 -15.01 -56.52 -55.03
N LYS A 808 -15.76 -55.86 -55.94
CA LYS A 808 -16.46 -56.51 -57.06
C LYS A 808 -15.61 -56.63 -58.32
N LYS A 809 -14.71 -55.68 -58.56
CA LYS A 809 -14.01 -55.53 -59.85
C LYS A 809 -12.49 -55.80 -59.82
N GLY A 810 -11.87 -55.91 -58.64
CA GLY A 810 -10.43 -56.14 -58.50
C GLY A 810 -9.56 -54.87 -58.59
N ILE A 811 -8.30 -55.04 -58.99
CA ILE A 811 -7.26 -53.99 -59.02
C ILE A 811 -7.25 -53.29 -60.39
N PHE A 812 -7.26 -51.95 -60.39
CA PHE A 812 -7.19 -51.10 -61.58
C PHE A 812 -6.03 -50.11 -61.50
N LEU A 813 -5.36 -49.92 -62.63
CA LEU A 813 -4.43 -48.83 -62.91
C LEU A 813 -4.99 -48.05 -64.10
N ARG A 814 -5.18 -46.74 -63.97
CA ARG A 814 -5.73 -45.90 -65.03
C ARG A 814 -4.98 -44.59 -65.15
N TYR A 815 -4.72 -44.21 -66.40
CA TYR A 815 -4.31 -42.88 -66.82
C TYR A 815 -5.42 -42.31 -67.70
N LYS A 816 -5.84 -41.08 -67.46
CA LYS A 816 -6.73 -40.33 -68.35
C LYS A 816 -6.15 -38.96 -68.64
N SER A 817 -6.28 -38.50 -69.88
CA SER A 817 -5.98 -37.11 -70.25
C SER A 817 -7.28 -36.32 -70.38
N LYS A 818 -7.34 -35.10 -69.85
CA LYS A 818 -8.50 -34.21 -70.07
C LYS A 818 -8.54 -33.78 -71.54
N GLY A 819 -9.48 -34.34 -72.31
CA GLY A 819 -9.67 -34.03 -73.73
C GLY A 819 -9.75 -35.23 -74.69
N ASN A 820 -9.58 -36.46 -74.21
CA ASN A 820 -9.85 -37.71 -74.94
C ASN A 820 -10.61 -38.71 -74.07
#